data_AF-U3TFI3-F1
#
_entry.id   AF-U3TFI3-F1
#
_cell.length_a   1.000
_cell.length_b   1.000
_cell.length_c   1.000
_cell.angle_alpha   90.00
_cell.angle_beta   90.00
_cell.angle_gamma   90.00
#
_symmetry.space_group_name_H-M   'P 1'
#
loop_
_entity.id
_entity.type
_entity.pdbx_description
1 polymer ?
#
loop_
_entity_poly.entity_id
_entity_poly.type
_entity_poly.pdbx_seq_one_letter_code
_entity_poly.pdbx_strand_id
1 'polypeptide(L)'
;MRKDVILLVGGAQGSGLETTMQVLAPAYANLGYGVLANREYFSNIVGRHSYIHIRVSSSGEARPLYYPVDFLGAMDAETVFTHWDDIGNGGFLLYDLGTARTRLQQIASMEPDLRSRLMQQYKEAGIEPFTVEKVVEYLEKERSVRVIGLSFTALFDVLIKKHGLSRAQAQRFRSSILIGAIAGLTGLDREALDLGLQRRFGSRPKVLEINRDFIASVADEVEKEYGAQLKLEPAKPKTGEYIVASGNDAVAMGKVVGGIRYQAYYPITPASDESVLLEEFEGLKVDGESLGSIAILQTEDEIAAISSVIGAALTGARASTATSGPGFSLMVEALGWAGKNDVPIVITYYQRGGPSTGLPTRGSQSDLLFSLFASHGEFPRIILSSGDHLEAFYDAIEAYNLAERYQMPVIHMLDKFLANMVASIPFPDWGSIKIDRGKTLFKAPPGPFKRFPRDQPLAERPVLGSGAITWYTGDENDEFGHIDEDPVNRLVMYERRWKKMEIADREIPEDFRVKYYGGEDADVLLVGWGSVKIPALEAIERLREKGVSAAYLHLRMLSPLPKRRVSEVLSRFKPERVIAVEANYLGQASKIVTMETGFVFRKHILKWTGRPIYLHELVEGVLDIVKNGRDRVVLSYGK
;
A
#
# COMPACT_ATOMS: atom_id res chain seq x y z
N MET A 1 -7.63 -29.40 -8.11
CA MET A 1 -6.72 -28.45 -7.43
C MET A 1 -6.74 -27.15 -8.21
N ARG A 2 -6.58 -26.00 -7.55
CA ARG A 2 -6.72 -24.66 -8.14
C ARG A 2 -5.38 -23.92 -8.15
N LYS A 3 -5.16 -23.05 -9.13
CA LYS A 3 -3.99 -22.15 -9.14
C LYS A 3 -4.10 -21.03 -8.12
N ASP A 4 -5.30 -20.49 -7.97
CA ASP A 4 -5.60 -19.41 -7.03
C ASP A 4 -6.83 -19.76 -6.21
N VAL A 5 -6.87 -19.21 -4.99
CA VAL A 5 -8.05 -19.19 -4.13
C VAL A 5 -8.26 -17.76 -3.64
N ILE A 6 -9.48 -17.26 -3.81
CA ILE A 6 -9.86 -15.89 -3.50
C ILE A 6 -10.88 -15.92 -2.37
N LEU A 7 -10.52 -15.29 -1.25
CA LEU A 7 -11.28 -15.32 -0.01
C LEU A 7 -11.72 -13.91 0.34
N LEU A 8 -12.97 -13.75 0.74
CA LEU A 8 -13.47 -12.55 1.40
C LEU A 8 -14.05 -12.91 2.75
N VAL A 9 -13.58 -12.25 3.80
CA VAL A 9 -14.14 -12.37 5.15
C VAL A 9 -14.60 -11.03 5.66
N GLY A 10 -15.78 -10.96 6.26
CA GLY A 10 -16.37 -9.70 6.68
C GLY A 10 -17.08 -9.74 8.03
N GLY A 11 -17.28 -8.55 8.57
CA GLY A 11 -18.06 -8.30 9.79
C GLY A 11 -17.69 -6.99 10.48
N ALA A 12 -18.36 -6.72 11.60
CA ALA A 12 -18.16 -5.48 12.36
C ALA A 12 -16.70 -5.27 12.83
N GLN A 13 -16.19 -4.04 12.73
CA GLN A 13 -14.91 -3.61 13.29
C GLN A 13 -14.86 -3.91 14.79
N GLY A 14 -13.74 -4.48 15.25
CA GLY A 14 -13.56 -4.96 16.63
C GLY A 14 -13.88 -6.45 16.83
N SER A 15 -14.42 -7.15 15.83
CA SER A 15 -14.74 -8.60 15.90
C SER A 15 -13.53 -9.54 15.76
N GLY A 16 -12.34 -9.00 15.50
CA GLY A 16 -11.11 -9.80 15.33
C GLY A 16 -10.88 -10.31 13.90
N LEU A 17 -11.51 -9.74 12.88
CA LEU A 17 -11.30 -10.10 11.46
C LEU A 17 -9.83 -10.08 11.06
N GLU A 18 -9.08 -9.08 11.48
CA GLU A 18 -7.66 -8.89 11.16
C GLU A 18 -6.79 -10.09 11.56
N THR A 19 -7.15 -10.77 12.65
CA THR A 19 -6.52 -12.02 13.08
C THR A 19 -6.54 -13.07 11.96
N THR A 20 -7.61 -13.12 11.14
CA THR A 20 -7.73 -14.07 10.03
C THR A 20 -6.60 -13.88 9.03
N MET A 21 -6.33 -12.65 8.62
CA MET A 21 -5.22 -12.32 7.72
C MET A 21 -3.85 -12.58 8.38
N GLN A 22 -3.69 -12.16 9.64
CA GLN A 22 -2.43 -12.31 10.39
C GLN A 22 -2.05 -13.77 10.66
N VAL A 23 -3.02 -14.69 10.67
CA VAL A 23 -2.78 -16.13 10.82
C VAL A 23 -2.64 -16.81 9.46
N LEU A 24 -3.54 -16.55 8.52
CA LEU A 24 -3.55 -17.25 7.23
C LEU A 24 -2.39 -16.84 6.32
N ALA A 25 -2.04 -15.54 6.27
CA ALA A 25 -0.97 -15.07 5.39
C ALA A 25 0.39 -15.74 5.68
N PRO A 26 0.90 -15.79 6.93
CA PRO A 26 2.12 -16.53 7.24
C PRO A 26 1.96 -18.05 7.08
N ALA A 27 0.78 -18.61 7.34
CA ALA A 27 0.56 -20.05 7.15
C ALA A 27 0.71 -20.46 5.67
N TYR A 28 0.07 -19.74 4.75
CA TYR A 28 0.21 -20.01 3.32
C TYR A 28 1.61 -19.68 2.79
N ALA A 29 2.21 -18.58 3.25
CA ALA A 29 3.58 -18.23 2.85
C ALA A 29 4.62 -19.27 3.30
N ASN A 30 4.43 -19.89 4.47
CA ASN A 30 5.28 -20.99 4.95
C ASN A 30 5.26 -22.20 4.02
N LEU A 31 4.14 -22.44 3.34
CA LEU A 31 4.00 -23.50 2.33
C LEU A 31 4.49 -23.06 0.94
N GLY A 32 5.08 -21.86 0.82
CA GLY A 32 5.61 -21.30 -0.42
C GLY A 32 4.55 -20.64 -1.31
N TYR A 33 3.30 -20.50 -0.86
CA TYR A 33 2.27 -19.80 -1.64
C TYR A 33 2.49 -18.29 -1.64
N GLY A 34 2.16 -17.68 -2.77
CA GLY A 34 2.03 -16.23 -2.84
C GLY A 34 0.74 -15.76 -2.19
N VAL A 35 0.80 -14.76 -1.32
CA VAL A 35 -0.35 -14.19 -0.61
C VAL A 35 -0.39 -12.68 -0.80
N LEU A 36 -1.56 -12.16 -1.16
CA LEU A 36 -1.87 -10.73 -1.06
C LEU A 36 -3.19 -10.58 -0.32
N ALA A 37 -3.23 -9.73 0.70
CA ALA A 37 -4.40 -9.48 1.50
C ALA A 37 -4.62 -7.99 1.70
N ASN A 38 -5.83 -7.51 1.42
CA ASN A 38 -6.23 -6.11 1.64
C ASN A 38 -7.28 -6.04 2.74
N ARG A 39 -7.17 -5.01 3.59
CA ARG A 39 -8.15 -4.68 4.62
C ARG A 39 -8.90 -3.40 4.25
N GLU A 40 -10.23 -3.50 4.26
CA GLU A 40 -11.14 -2.38 4.08
C GLU A 40 -11.96 -2.13 5.34
N TYR A 41 -11.93 -0.88 5.82
CA TYR A 41 -12.53 -0.48 7.09
C TYR A 41 -12.99 0.98 7.04
N PHE A 42 -13.96 1.36 7.87
CA PHE A 42 -14.41 2.74 7.98
C PHE A 42 -13.53 3.53 8.95
N SER A 43 -13.61 4.86 8.88
CA SER A 43 -13.05 5.76 9.89
C SER A 43 -13.86 5.68 11.18
N ASN A 44 -13.81 4.51 11.82
CA ASN A 44 -14.57 4.12 12.99
C ASN A 44 -13.76 3.08 13.76
N ILE A 45 -13.86 3.07 15.09
CA ILE A 45 -13.07 2.16 15.93
C ILE A 45 -13.79 0.80 16.10
N VAL A 46 -15.10 0.81 16.37
CA VAL A 46 -15.91 -0.40 16.60
C VAL A 46 -17.30 -0.23 15.97
N GLY A 47 -17.78 -1.29 15.32
CA GLY A 47 -19.18 -1.46 14.95
C GLY A 47 -19.50 -1.31 13.47
N ARG A 48 -18.79 -0.47 12.70
CA ARG A 48 -18.99 -0.41 11.25
C ARG A 48 -18.49 -1.67 10.55
N HIS A 49 -19.02 -1.98 9.38
CA HIS A 49 -18.58 -3.13 8.58
C HIS A 49 -17.12 -3.02 8.16
N SER A 50 -16.39 -4.11 8.22
CA SER A 50 -15.05 -4.24 7.65
C SER A 50 -14.91 -5.59 6.97
N TYR A 51 -14.01 -5.65 5.99
CA TYR A 51 -13.71 -6.92 5.33
C TYR A 51 -12.24 -7.03 4.97
N ILE A 52 -11.81 -8.27 4.78
CA ILE A 52 -10.49 -8.63 4.31
C ILE A 52 -10.67 -9.45 3.04
N HIS A 53 -9.98 -9.04 2.00
CA HIS A 53 -9.95 -9.72 0.71
C HIS A 53 -8.54 -10.31 0.53
N ILE A 54 -8.45 -11.63 0.41
CA ILE A 54 -7.20 -12.39 0.35
C ILE A 54 -7.16 -13.16 -0.96
N ARG A 55 -6.04 -13.11 -1.67
CA ARG A 55 -5.71 -14.06 -2.74
C ARG A 55 -4.50 -14.88 -2.32
N VAL A 56 -4.65 -16.20 -2.43
CA VAL A 56 -3.57 -17.17 -2.28
C VAL A 56 -3.28 -17.79 -3.64
N SER A 57 -2.02 -17.82 -4.06
CA SER A 57 -1.59 -18.27 -5.40
C SER A 57 -0.50 -19.33 -5.33
N SER A 58 -0.65 -20.41 -6.11
CA SER A 58 0.38 -21.45 -6.26
C SER A 58 1.59 -20.99 -7.06
N SER A 59 1.55 -19.78 -7.66
CA SER A 59 2.68 -19.21 -8.40
C SER A 59 3.90 -18.84 -7.56
N GLY A 60 3.75 -18.84 -6.21
CA GLY A 60 4.80 -18.45 -5.28
C GLY A 60 5.00 -16.94 -5.13
N GLU A 61 4.21 -16.12 -5.81
CA GLU A 61 4.28 -14.66 -5.75
C GLU A 61 2.93 -14.07 -5.34
N ALA A 62 2.95 -12.97 -4.59
CA ALA A 62 1.76 -12.18 -4.33
C ALA A 62 1.16 -11.68 -5.65
N ARG A 63 -0.14 -11.89 -5.85
CA ARG A 63 -0.87 -11.55 -7.08
C ARG A 63 -2.04 -10.60 -6.77
N PRO A 64 -2.43 -9.71 -7.71
CA PRO A 64 -3.52 -8.75 -7.52
C PRO A 64 -4.85 -9.39 -7.11
N LEU A 65 -5.64 -8.64 -6.35
CA LEU A 65 -7.00 -9.02 -5.96
C LEU A 65 -7.97 -8.88 -7.13
N TYR A 66 -8.97 -9.76 -7.20
CA TYR A 66 -10.03 -9.71 -8.20
C TYR A 66 -11.31 -10.36 -7.68
N TYR A 67 -12.41 -10.07 -8.38
CA TYR A 67 -13.71 -10.69 -8.15
C TYR A 67 -14.12 -11.49 -9.39
N PRO A 68 -15.05 -12.44 -9.25
CA PRO A 68 -15.69 -12.86 -8.00
C PRO A 68 -14.76 -13.68 -7.06
N VAL A 69 -15.16 -13.82 -5.79
CA VAL A 69 -14.43 -14.63 -4.78
C VAL A 69 -14.91 -16.08 -4.75
N ASP A 70 -14.03 -16.99 -4.35
CA ASP A 70 -14.35 -18.42 -4.18
C ASP A 70 -15.02 -18.73 -2.84
N PHE A 71 -14.74 -17.92 -1.81
CA PHE A 71 -15.26 -18.08 -0.45
C PHE A 71 -15.66 -16.73 0.14
N LEU A 72 -16.87 -16.66 0.70
CA LEU A 72 -17.37 -15.56 1.51
C LEU A 72 -17.62 -16.04 2.94
N GLY A 73 -16.83 -15.55 3.89
CA GLY A 73 -17.00 -15.80 5.32
C GLY A 73 -17.67 -14.64 6.04
N ALA A 74 -18.93 -14.80 6.40
CA ALA A 74 -19.73 -13.78 7.08
C ALA A 74 -19.77 -13.98 8.59
N MET A 75 -19.22 -13.03 9.35
CA MET A 75 -19.35 -13.01 10.82
C MET A 75 -20.66 -12.41 11.31
N ASP A 76 -21.41 -11.76 10.43
CA ASP A 76 -22.69 -11.11 10.70
C ASP A 76 -23.58 -11.05 9.44
N ALA A 77 -24.83 -10.64 9.64
CA ALA A 77 -25.80 -10.47 8.57
C ALA A 77 -25.41 -9.38 7.56
N GLU A 78 -24.75 -8.30 8.02
CA GLU A 78 -24.31 -7.21 7.15
C GLU A 78 -23.33 -7.69 6.09
N THR A 79 -22.46 -8.63 6.42
CA THR A 79 -21.50 -9.21 5.46
C THR A 79 -22.20 -9.98 4.35
N VAL A 80 -23.19 -10.81 4.68
CA VAL A 80 -24.00 -11.55 3.70
C VAL A 80 -24.70 -10.57 2.76
N PHE A 81 -25.35 -9.54 3.34
CA PHE A 81 -26.04 -8.55 2.53
C PHE A 81 -25.06 -7.79 1.63
N THR A 82 -23.98 -7.26 2.21
CA THR A 82 -23.04 -6.41 1.48
C THR A 82 -22.40 -7.17 0.35
N HIS A 83 -21.93 -8.40 0.55
CA HIS A 83 -21.08 -9.12 -0.42
C HIS A 83 -21.79 -10.23 -1.20
N TRP A 84 -23.13 -10.22 -1.26
CA TRP A 84 -23.92 -11.27 -1.90
C TRP A 84 -23.57 -11.52 -3.38
N ASP A 85 -23.24 -10.47 -4.14
CA ASP A 85 -22.91 -10.56 -5.56
C ASP A 85 -21.41 -10.70 -5.83
N ASP A 86 -20.57 -10.59 -4.79
CA ASP A 86 -19.11 -10.71 -4.87
C ASP A 86 -18.66 -12.18 -4.94
N ILE A 87 -19.50 -13.11 -4.47
CA ILE A 87 -19.22 -14.55 -4.53
C ILE A 87 -19.51 -15.12 -5.92
N GLY A 88 -18.57 -15.97 -6.39
CA GLY A 88 -18.65 -16.60 -7.70
C GLY A 88 -19.66 -17.73 -7.75
N ASN A 89 -20.09 -18.08 -8.96
CA ASN A 89 -20.94 -19.25 -9.16
C ASN A 89 -20.21 -20.52 -8.69
N GLY A 90 -20.89 -21.35 -7.90
CA GLY A 90 -20.27 -22.54 -7.29
C GLY A 90 -19.32 -22.25 -6.12
N GLY A 91 -19.25 -21.00 -5.64
CA GLY A 91 -18.45 -20.61 -4.49
C GLY A 91 -19.02 -21.11 -3.16
N PHE A 92 -18.35 -20.78 -2.05
CA PHE A 92 -18.74 -21.16 -0.70
C PHE A 92 -19.14 -19.97 0.17
N LEU A 93 -20.30 -20.04 0.82
CA LEU A 93 -20.76 -19.04 1.79
C LEU A 93 -20.78 -19.66 3.18
N LEU A 94 -19.98 -19.13 4.11
CA LEU A 94 -20.07 -19.43 5.54
C LEU A 94 -20.85 -18.31 6.24
N TYR A 95 -21.90 -18.65 6.99
CA TYR A 95 -22.66 -17.69 7.80
C TYR A 95 -23.25 -18.34 9.07
N ASP A 96 -23.63 -17.49 10.03
CA ASP A 96 -24.30 -17.95 11.26
C ASP A 96 -25.79 -18.17 11.02
N LEU A 97 -26.26 -19.41 11.24
CA LEU A 97 -27.68 -19.77 11.16
C LEU A 97 -28.57 -18.91 12.09
N GLY A 98 -28.00 -18.41 13.20
CA GLY A 98 -28.68 -17.49 14.11
C GLY A 98 -29.10 -16.16 13.46
N THR A 99 -28.53 -15.80 12.31
CA THR A 99 -28.79 -14.54 11.58
C THR A 99 -29.75 -14.70 10.40
N ALA A 100 -30.21 -15.92 10.09
CA ALA A 100 -31.01 -16.20 8.89
C ALA A 100 -32.28 -15.32 8.77
N ARG A 101 -32.95 -15.04 9.89
CA ARG A 101 -34.18 -14.23 9.93
C ARG A 101 -33.92 -12.72 10.00
N THR A 102 -32.67 -12.28 10.09
CA THR A 102 -32.32 -10.86 10.14
C THR A 102 -32.72 -10.19 8.84
N ARG A 103 -33.39 -9.04 8.95
CA ARG A 103 -33.81 -8.21 7.82
C ARG A 103 -32.77 -7.13 7.55
N LEU A 104 -32.60 -6.77 6.28
CA LEU A 104 -31.68 -5.71 5.86
C LEU A 104 -31.91 -4.38 6.61
N GLN A 105 -33.17 -4.04 6.88
CA GLN A 105 -33.53 -2.80 7.59
C GLN A 105 -33.09 -2.79 9.06
N GLN A 106 -32.78 -3.95 9.65
CA GLN A 106 -32.31 -4.07 11.04
C GLN A 106 -30.81 -3.80 11.17
N ILE A 107 -30.07 -3.70 10.05
CA ILE A 107 -28.63 -3.45 10.06
C ILE A 107 -28.35 -1.97 10.30
N ALA A 108 -28.23 -1.58 11.57
CA ALA A 108 -28.00 -0.19 11.97
C ALA A 108 -26.65 0.38 11.49
N SER A 109 -25.63 -0.47 11.37
CA SER A 109 -24.26 -0.13 10.95
C SER A 109 -24.11 0.16 9.46
N MET A 110 -25.09 -0.24 8.63
CA MET A 110 -25.06 -0.04 7.19
C MET A 110 -25.47 1.38 6.81
N GLU A 111 -24.67 2.01 5.94
CA GLU A 111 -24.97 3.35 5.42
C GLU A 111 -26.28 3.38 4.61
N PRO A 112 -27.09 4.45 4.73
CA PRO A 112 -28.38 4.56 4.02
C PRO A 112 -28.27 4.40 2.50
N ASP A 113 -27.21 4.94 1.89
CA ASP A 113 -26.99 4.87 0.43
C ASP A 113 -26.67 3.44 -0.02
N LEU A 114 -25.82 2.73 0.73
CA LEU A 114 -25.55 1.31 0.48
C LEU A 114 -26.83 0.48 0.66
N ARG A 115 -27.60 0.73 1.73
CA ARG A 115 -28.87 0.04 1.98
C ARG A 115 -29.86 0.24 0.83
N SER A 116 -30.03 1.47 0.38
CA SER A 116 -30.98 1.81 -0.70
C SER A 116 -30.59 1.13 -2.01
N ARG A 117 -29.30 1.12 -2.33
CA ARG A 117 -28.74 0.42 -3.49
C ARG A 117 -28.92 -1.09 -3.40
N LEU A 118 -28.64 -1.70 -2.25
CA LEU A 118 -28.85 -3.14 -2.02
C LEU A 118 -30.34 -3.52 -2.14
N MET A 119 -31.25 -2.73 -1.59
CA MET A 119 -32.69 -2.96 -1.73
C MET A 119 -33.13 -2.94 -3.19
N GLN A 120 -32.61 -2.00 -3.99
CA GLN A 120 -32.89 -1.97 -5.42
C GLN A 120 -32.33 -3.21 -6.13
N GLN A 121 -31.06 -3.55 -5.89
CA GLN A 121 -30.41 -4.72 -6.48
C GLN A 121 -31.14 -6.03 -6.12
N TYR A 122 -31.59 -6.18 -4.88
CA TYR A 122 -32.37 -7.34 -4.44
C TYR A 122 -33.73 -7.42 -5.10
N LYS A 123 -34.42 -6.29 -5.25
CA LYS A 123 -35.69 -6.24 -5.97
C LYS A 123 -35.52 -6.64 -7.44
N GLU A 124 -34.47 -6.13 -8.10
CA GLU A 124 -34.13 -6.48 -9.48
C GLU A 124 -33.77 -7.97 -9.63
N ALA A 125 -33.13 -8.55 -8.61
CA ALA A 125 -32.80 -9.98 -8.55
C ALA A 125 -33.97 -10.87 -8.07
N GLY A 126 -35.13 -10.30 -7.71
CA GLY A 126 -36.29 -11.06 -7.19
C GLY A 126 -36.12 -11.59 -5.76
N ILE A 127 -35.21 -11.01 -4.97
CA ILE A 127 -34.93 -11.40 -3.59
C ILE A 127 -35.86 -10.61 -2.65
N GLU A 128 -37.07 -11.12 -2.42
CA GLU A 128 -38.01 -10.56 -1.45
C GLU A 128 -38.66 -11.68 -0.58
N PRO A 129 -38.84 -11.48 0.75
CA PRO A 129 -38.44 -10.32 1.55
C PRO A 129 -36.91 -10.18 1.71
N PHE A 130 -36.42 -8.98 2.04
CA PHE A 130 -34.99 -8.68 2.24
C PHE A 130 -34.42 -9.27 3.54
N THR A 131 -34.35 -10.59 3.64
CA THR A 131 -33.78 -11.36 4.76
C THR A 131 -32.50 -12.09 4.34
N VAL A 132 -31.64 -12.41 5.29
CA VAL A 132 -30.43 -13.23 5.05
C VAL A 132 -30.82 -14.56 4.41
N GLU A 133 -31.84 -15.25 4.93
CA GLU A 133 -32.36 -16.50 4.38
C GLU A 133 -32.72 -16.39 2.89
N LYS A 134 -33.38 -15.31 2.45
CA LYS A 134 -33.71 -15.13 1.03
C LYS A 134 -32.51 -14.84 0.15
N VAL A 135 -31.53 -14.11 0.66
CA VAL A 135 -30.25 -13.93 -0.05
C VAL A 135 -29.55 -15.28 -0.20
N VAL A 136 -29.48 -16.09 0.86
CA VAL A 136 -28.88 -17.42 0.85
C VAL A 136 -29.59 -18.35 -0.13
N GLU A 137 -30.93 -18.43 -0.09
CA GLU A 137 -31.73 -19.22 -1.03
C GLU A 137 -31.44 -18.83 -2.49
N TYR A 138 -31.33 -17.53 -2.78
CA TYR A 138 -30.98 -17.04 -4.10
C TYR A 138 -29.59 -17.51 -4.52
N LEU A 139 -28.60 -17.40 -3.63
CA LEU A 139 -27.22 -17.82 -3.92
C LEU A 139 -27.12 -19.32 -4.19
N GLU A 140 -27.85 -20.14 -3.44
CA GLU A 140 -27.91 -21.60 -3.69
C GLU A 140 -28.57 -21.92 -5.02
N LYS A 141 -29.72 -21.31 -5.33
CA LYS A 141 -30.51 -21.64 -6.52
C LYS A 141 -29.93 -21.04 -7.80
N GLU A 142 -29.66 -19.75 -7.80
CA GLU A 142 -29.29 -19.01 -9.02
C GLU A 142 -27.78 -19.01 -9.29
N ARG A 143 -26.96 -19.14 -8.24
CA ARG A 143 -25.49 -19.15 -8.35
C ARG A 143 -24.84 -20.48 -7.99
N SER A 144 -25.62 -21.50 -7.59
CA SER A 144 -25.09 -22.79 -7.14
C SER A 144 -24.06 -22.66 -6.02
N VAL A 145 -24.15 -21.61 -5.20
CA VAL A 145 -23.27 -21.39 -4.04
C VAL A 145 -23.54 -22.49 -3.02
N ARG A 146 -22.47 -23.06 -2.47
CA ARG A 146 -22.54 -24.06 -1.41
C ARG A 146 -22.52 -23.35 -0.06
N VAL A 147 -23.56 -23.58 0.73
CA VAL A 147 -23.77 -22.85 1.98
C VAL A 147 -23.29 -23.70 3.16
N ILE A 148 -22.35 -23.14 3.92
CA ILE A 148 -21.83 -23.68 5.18
C ILE A 148 -22.56 -22.94 6.30
N GLY A 149 -23.73 -23.45 6.67
CA GLY A 149 -24.54 -22.89 7.76
C GLY A 149 -24.12 -23.46 9.10
N LEU A 150 -23.42 -22.68 9.93
CA LEU A 150 -23.03 -23.11 11.27
C LEU A 150 -23.82 -22.36 12.35
N SER A 151 -24.13 -23.02 13.45
CA SER A 151 -24.63 -22.34 14.66
C SER A 151 -23.45 -21.84 15.47
N PHE A 152 -23.10 -20.56 15.34
CA PHE A 152 -21.97 -19.98 16.08
C PHE A 152 -22.21 -20.08 17.59
N THR A 153 -23.47 -19.97 18.00
CA THR A 153 -23.87 -20.16 19.39
C THR A 153 -23.53 -21.55 19.91
N ALA A 154 -23.85 -22.61 19.16
CA ALA A 154 -23.54 -23.98 19.56
C ALA A 154 -22.02 -24.22 19.61
N LEU A 155 -21.27 -23.70 18.62
CA LEU A 155 -19.81 -23.76 18.59
C LEU A 155 -19.18 -23.10 19.84
N PHE A 156 -19.66 -21.91 20.22
CA PHE A 156 -19.20 -21.26 21.45
C PHE A 156 -19.58 -22.04 22.72
N ASP A 157 -20.73 -22.71 22.76
CA ASP A 157 -21.13 -23.51 23.92
C ASP A 157 -20.22 -24.73 24.13
N VAL A 158 -19.74 -25.34 23.04
CA VAL A 158 -18.70 -26.39 23.10
C VAL A 158 -17.42 -25.83 23.70
N LEU A 159 -16.98 -24.66 23.24
CA LEU A 159 -15.76 -24.00 23.73
C LEU A 159 -15.86 -23.63 25.23
N ILE A 160 -17.03 -23.12 25.65
CA ILE A 160 -17.35 -22.78 27.04
C ILE A 160 -17.24 -24.00 27.93
N LYS A 161 -17.87 -25.12 27.54
CA LYS A 161 -17.85 -26.36 28.32
C LYS A 161 -16.45 -26.94 28.42
N LYS A 162 -15.67 -26.90 27.33
CA LYS A 162 -14.33 -27.50 27.29
C LYS A 162 -13.28 -26.69 28.07
N HIS A 163 -13.30 -25.37 27.96
CA HIS A 163 -12.24 -24.50 28.52
C HIS A 163 -12.68 -23.64 29.71
N GLY A 164 -13.92 -23.81 30.21
CA GLY A 164 -14.45 -23.06 31.35
C GLY A 164 -14.55 -21.56 31.11
N LEU A 165 -14.90 -21.15 29.88
CA LEU A 165 -14.97 -19.75 29.47
C LEU A 165 -16.35 -19.14 29.78
N SER A 166 -16.40 -17.84 30.00
CA SER A 166 -17.67 -17.10 29.93
C SER A 166 -18.11 -16.93 28.47
N ARG A 167 -19.40 -16.66 28.25
CA ARG A 167 -19.95 -16.38 26.91
C ARG A 167 -19.22 -15.22 26.21
N ALA A 168 -18.91 -14.16 26.95
CA ALA A 168 -18.17 -13.00 26.41
C ALA A 168 -16.72 -13.35 26.05
N GLN A 169 -16.07 -14.25 26.79
CA GLN A 169 -14.74 -14.74 26.45
C GLN A 169 -14.76 -15.62 25.20
N ALA A 170 -15.72 -16.53 25.08
CA ALA A 170 -15.86 -17.40 23.91
C ALA A 170 -16.08 -16.62 22.60
N GLN A 171 -16.85 -15.53 22.63
CA GLN A 171 -17.07 -14.69 21.46
C GLN A 171 -15.80 -14.06 20.88
N ARG A 172 -14.72 -13.93 21.67
CA ARG A 172 -13.42 -13.41 21.18
C ARG A 172 -12.71 -14.36 20.21
N PHE A 173 -13.15 -15.61 20.15
CA PHE A 173 -12.63 -16.64 19.23
C PHE A 173 -13.46 -16.75 17.95
N ARG A 174 -14.31 -15.75 17.62
CA ARG A 174 -15.15 -15.79 16.42
C ARG A 174 -14.35 -15.92 15.12
N SER A 175 -13.18 -15.27 15.03
CA SER A 175 -12.29 -15.40 13.86
C SER A 175 -11.75 -16.81 13.65
N SER A 176 -11.63 -17.61 14.71
CA SER A 176 -11.24 -19.01 14.63
C SER A 176 -12.22 -19.84 13.79
N ILE A 177 -13.50 -19.48 13.74
CA ILE A 177 -14.50 -20.15 12.89
C ILE A 177 -14.15 -19.94 11.42
N LEU A 178 -13.82 -18.71 11.02
CA LEU A 178 -13.45 -18.41 9.65
C LEU A 178 -12.15 -19.10 9.26
N ILE A 179 -11.13 -19.04 10.13
CA ILE A 179 -9.84 -19.70 9.91
C ILE A 179 -10.02 -21.21 9.76
N GLY A 180 -10.81 -21.84 10.64
CA GLY A 180 -11.11 -23.27 10.58
C GLY A 180 -11.84 -23.66 9.30
N ALA A 181 -12.87 -22.91 8.91
CA ALA A 181 -13.60 -23.20 7.67
C ALA A 181 -12.72 -23.06 6.43
N ILE A 182 -11.89 -22.02 6.35
CA ILE A 182 -10.93 -21.83 5.26
C ILE A 182 -9.90 -22.98 5.27
N ALA A 183 -9.38 -23.37 6.43
CA ALA A 183 -8.44 -24.47 6.56
C ALA A 183 -9.04 -25.80 6.07
N GLY A 184 -10.28 -26.13 6.47
CA GLY A 184 -10.99 -27.33 6.03
C GLY A 184 -11.29 -27.34 4.53
N LEU A 185 -11.75 -26.22 3.97
CA LEU A 185 -12.03 -26.12 2.52
C LEU A 185 -10.79 -26.15 1.64
N THR A 186 -9.66 -25.64 2.13
CA THR A 186 -8.41 -25.60 1.37
C THR A 186 -7.51 -26.81 1.65
N GLY A 187 -7.81 -27.60 2.69
CA GLY A 187 -6.93 -28.65 3.18
C GLY A 187 -5.58 -28.09 3.64
N LEU A 188 -5.61 -26.95 4.34
CA LEU A 188 -4.41 -26.27 4.81
C LEU A 188 -3.65 -27.16 5.80
N ASP A 189 -2.35 -27.28 5.59
CA ASP A 189 -1.48 -28.05 6.47
C ASP A 189 -1.54 -27.56 7.93
N ARG A 190 -1.63 -28.51 8.87
CA ARG A 190 -1.82 -28.21 10.30
C ARG A 190 -0.58 -27.55 10.91
N GLU A 191 0.63 -27.94 10.50
CA GLU A 191 1.87 -27.37 11.00
C GLU A 191 2.05 -25.93 10.49
N ALA A 192 1.74 -25.69 9.22
CA ALA A 192 1.76 -24.35 8.65
C ALA A 192 0.74 -23.41 9.29
N LEU A 193 -0.48 -23.90 9.55
CA LEU A 193 -1.49 -23.16 10.29
C LEU A 193 -1.04 -22.85 11.71
N ASP A 194 -0.37 -23.80 12.36
CA ASP A 194 0.17 -23.61 13.70
C ASP A 194 1.24 -22.50 13.75
N LEU A 195 2.11 -22.41 12.75
CA LEU A 195 3.09 -21.32 12.64
C LEU A 195 2.40 -19.94 12.64
N GLY A 196 1.33 -19.77 11.87
CA GLY A 196 0.55 -18.54 11.85
C GLY A 196 -0.07 -18.21 13.22
N LEU A 197 -0.59 -19.23 13.91
CA LEU A 197 -1.13 -19.09 15.26
C LEU A 197 -0.05 -18.74 16.29
N GLN A 198 1.11 -19.38 16.23
CA GLN A 198 2.25 -19.10 17.11
C GLN A 198 2.73 -17.66 16.92
N ARG A 199 2.87 -17.18 15.68
CA ARG A 199 3.25 -15.79 15.41
C ARG A 199 2.27 -14.80 16.02
N ARG A 200 0.96 -15.11 15.98
CA ARG A 200 -0.09 -14.21 16.48
C ARG A 200 -0.32 -14.26 17.99
N PHE A 201 -0.23 -15.45 18.59
CA PHE A 201 -0.69 -15.73 19.95
C PHE A 201 0.39 -16.38 20.84
N GLY A 202 1.63 -16.55 20.35
CA GLY A 202 2.71 -17.25 21.07
C GLY A 202 3.04 -16.66 22.45
N SER A 203 2.90 -15.35 22.62
CA SER A 203 3.05 -14.67 23.91
C SER A 203 1.90 -14.96 24.90
N ARG A 204 0.84 -15.65 24.48
CA ARG A 204 -0.37 -15.95 25.25
C ARG A 204 -0.73 -17.45 25.13
N PRO A 205 0.02 -18.37 25.77
CA PRO A 205 -0.09 -19.82 25.54
C PRO A 205 -1.52 -20.38 25.70
N LYS A 206 -2.26 -19.93 26.72
CA LYS A 206 -3.65 -20.36 26.93
C LYS A 206 -4.59 -19.93 25.80
N VAL A 207 -4.39 -18.74 25.24
CA VAL A 207 -5.20 -18.24 24.10
C VAL A 207 -4.83 -19.01 22.84
N LEU A 208 -3.55 -19.31 22.64
CA LEU A 208 -3.06 -20.12 21.54
C LEU A 208 -3.67 -21.52 21.54
N GLU A 209 -3.64 -22.22 22.67
CA GLU A 209 -4.21 -23.57 22.82
C GLU A 209 -5.70 -23.61 22.49
N ILE A 210 -6.49 -22.67 23.04
CA ILE A 210 -7.94 -22.59 22.77
C ILE A 210 -8.20 -22.31 21.28
N ASN A 211 -7.40 -21.46 20.63
CA ASN A 211 -7.52 -21.22 19.19
C ASN A 211 -7.21 -22.49 18.38
N ARG A 212 -6.13 -23.22 18.69
CA ARG A 212 -5.76 -24.47 18.01
C ARG A 212 -6.89 -25.47 18.05
N ASP A 213 -7.41 -25.72 19.26
CA ASP A 213 -8.49 -26.68 19.48
C ASP A 213 -9.75 -26.29 18.72
N PHE A 214 -10.12 -25.01 18.76
CA PHE A 214 -11.34 -24.54 18.14
C PHE A 214 -11.26 -24.55 16.60
N ILE A 215 -10.14 -24.07 16.05
CA ILE A 215 -9.87 -24.07 14.61
C ILE A 215 -9.85 -25.50 14.06
N ALA A 216 -9.19 -26.43 14.75
CA ALA A 216 -9.14 -27.83 14.34
C ALA A 216 -10.55 -28.47 14.31
N SER A 217 -11.36 -28.22 15.35
CA SER A 217 -12.74 -28.72 15.41
C SER A 217 -13.60 -28.22 14.25
N VAL A 218 -13.51 -26.93 13.92
CA VAL A 218 -14.28 -26.35 12.81
C VAL A 218 -13.74 -26.83 11.46
N ALA A 219 -12.41 -26.95 11.31
CA ALA A 219 -11.80 -27.46 10.08
C ALA A 219 -12.23 -28.90 9.80
N ASP A 220 -12.22 -29.77 10.82
CA ASP A 220 -12.60 -31.18 10.68
C ASP A 220 -14.09 -31.34 10.34
N GLU A 221 -14.96 -30.52 10.92
CA GLU A 221 -16.40 -30.49 10.60
C GLU A 221 -16.64 -30.07 9.14
N VAL A 222 -16.00 -28.98 8.71
CA VAL A 222 -16.14 -28.46 7.34
C VAL A 222 -15.51 -29.40 6.31
N GLU A 223 -14.33 -29.96 6.57
CA GLU A 223 -13.68 -30.91 5.66
C GLU A 223 -14.49 -32.20 5.52
N LYS A 224 -15.08 -32.72 6.62
CA LYS A 224 -15.90 -33.92 6.58
C LYS A 224 -17.16 -33.75 5.71
N GLU A 225 -17.80 -32.59 5.77
CA GLU A 225 -19.06 -32.34 5.07
C GLU A 225 -18.85 -31.90 3.61
N TYR A 226 -17.88 -31.01 3.37
CA TYR A 226 -17.68 -30.37 2.05
C TYR A 226 -16.46 -30.90 1.30
N GLY A 227 -15.49 -31.50 2.01
CA GLY A 227 -14.17 -31.83 1.48
C GLY A 227 -13.31 -30.60 1.19
N ALA A 228 -12.02 -30.83 0.92
CA ALA A 228 -11.05 -29.79 0.54
C ALA A 228 -11.24 -29.29 -0.92
N GLN A 229 -12.43 -28.78 -1.25
CA GLN A 229 -12.83 -28.38 -2.61
C GLN A 229 -12.09 -27.15 -3.14
N LEU A 230 -11.52 -26.34 -2.25
CA LEU A 230 -10.68 -25.18 -2.55
C LEU A 230 -9.19 -25.51 -2.44
N LYS A 231 -8.80 -26.79 -2.47
CA LYS A 231 -7.38 -27.20 -2.40
C LYS A 231 -6.58 -26.61 -3.56
N LEU A 232 -5.48 -25.93 -3.22
CA LEU A 232 -4.55 -25.37 -4.19
C LEU A 232 -3.64 -26.44 -4.79
N GLU A 233 -3.14 -26.17 -5.99
CA GLU A 233 -1.98 -26.86 -6.55
C GLU A 233 -0.75 -26.61 -5.66
N PRO A 234 0.23 -27.53 -5.58
CA PRO A 234 1.48 -27.29 -4.87
C PRO A 234 2.14 -25.97 -5.28
N ALA A 235 2.63 -25.23 -4.29
CA ALA A 235 3.26 -23.95 -4.52
C ALA A 235 4.56 -24.08 -5.33
N LYS A 236 4.88 -23.03 -6.09
CA LYS A 236 6.07 -22.91 -6.92
C LYS A 236 6.88 -21.68 -6.47
N PRO A 237 7.42 -21.66 -5.25
CA PRO A 237 8.17 -20.51 -4.75
C PRO A 237 9.39 -20.23 -5.63
N LYS A 238 9.67 -18.96 -5.87
CA LYS A 238 10.85 -18.53 -6.64
C LYS A 238 12.11 -18.38 -5.76
N THR A 239 11.92 -18.10 -4.48
CA THR A 239 12.99 -17.97 -3.48
C THR A 239 12.77 -18.92 -2.30
N GLY A 240 13.82 -19.18 -1.52
CA GLY A 240 13.74 -20.03 -0.32
C GLY A 240 13.17 -19.31 0.91
N GLU A 241 13.23 -17.97 0.93
CA GLU A 241 12.82 -17.15 2.08
C GLU A 241 11.87 -16.03 1.65
N TYR A 242 10.87 -15.77 2.50
CA TYR A 242 9.86 -14.74 2.32
C TYR A 242 9.61 -14.00 3.63
N ILE A 243 9.21 -12.74 3.50
CA ILE A 243 8.69 -11.90 4.56
C ILE A 243 7.19 -11.77 4.34
N VAL A 244 6.39 -11.86 5.41
CA VAL A 244 4.98 -11.47 5.38
C VAL A 244 4.81 -10.18 6.15
N ALA A 245 4.54 -9.10 5.42
CA ALA A 245 4.60 -7.74 5.90
C ALA A 245 3.66 -6.81 5.11
N SER A 246 3.27 -5.70 5.74
CA SER A 246 2.54 -4.60 5.12
C SER A 246 3.48 -3.69 4.29
N GLY A 247 2.91 -2.75 3.54
CA GLY A 247 3.71 -1.71 2.88
C GLY A 247 4.35 -0.75 3.88
N ASN A 248 3.64 -0.39 4.95
CA ASN A 248 4.22 0.39 6.05
C ASN A 248 5.44 -0.32 6.67
N ASP A 249 5.32 -1.64 6.88
CA ASP A 249 6.41 -2.47 7.41
C ASP A 249 7.62 -2.46 6.46
N ALA A 250 7.37 -2.65 5.16
CA ALA A 250 8.43 -2.65 4.15
C ALA A 250 9.18 -1.32 4.10
N VAL A 251 8.48 -0.19 4.18
CA VAL A 251 9.10 1.15 4.23
C VAL A 251 9.91 1.32 5.51
N ALA A 252 9.36 0.97 6.68
CA ALA A 252 10.07 1.07 7.95
C ALA A 252 11.36 0.23 7.96
N MET A 253 11.29 -1.03 7.52
CA MET A 253 12.46 -1.90 7.36
C MET A 253 13.48 -1.29 6.39
N GLY A 254 13.02 -0.76 5.26
CA GLY A 254 13.86 -0.06 4.29
C GLY A 254 14.53 1.19 4.90
N LYS A 255 13.83 1.95 5.75
CA LYS A 255 14.40 3.10 6.46
C LYS A 255 15.50 2.70 7.44
N VAL A 256 15.31 1.62 8.18
CA VAL A 256 16.32 1.06 9.09
C VAL A 256 17.58 0.68 8.31
N VAL A 257 17.43 -0.09 7.23
CA VAL A 257 18.55 -0.49 6.35
C VAL A 257 19.19 0.73 5.68
N GLY A 258 18.38 1.70 5.29
CA GLY A 258 18.80 3.00 4.78
C GLY A 258 19.48 3.89 5.83
N GLY A 259 19.62 3.45 7.07
CA GLY A 259 20.41 4.15 8.09
C GLY A 259 19.71 5.36 8.71
N ILE A 260 18.36 5.38 8.75
CA ILE A 260 17.61 6.40 9.49
C ILE A 260 18.11 6.49 10.94
N ARG A 261 18.21 7.71 11.48
CA ARG A 261 18.52 7.94 12.90
C ARG A 261 17.56 8.90 13.60
N TYR A 262 16.67 9.55 12.85
CA TYR A 262 15.67 10.45 13.39
C TYR A 262 14.37 10.38 12.58
N GLN A 263 13.23 10.18 13.24
CA GLN A 263 11.91 10.36 12.64
C GLN A 263 11.05 11.23 13.55
N ALA A 264 10.44 12.28 12.99
CA ALA A 264 9.35 12.98 13.68
C ALA A 264 8.04 12.82 12.89
N TYR A 265 6.93 12.64 13.59
CA TYR A 265 5.62 12.45 12.97
C TYR A 265 4.48 12.97 13.83
N TYR A 266 3.40 13.38 13.17
CA TYR A 266 2.09 13.55 13.80
C TYR A 266 1.18 12.38 13.41
N PRO A 267 0.43 11.76 14.33
CA PRO A 267 -0.38 10.59 14.01
C PRO A 267 -1.44 10.89 12.94
N ILE A 268 -1.34 10.20 11.80
CA ILE A 268 -2.30 10.29 10.69
C ILE A 268 -2.41 8.96 9.95
N THR A 269 -3.62 8.45 9.71
CA THR A 269 -3.83 7.25 8.90
C THR A 269 -3.49 7.52 7.42
N PRO A 270 -2.78 6.63 6.71
CA PRO A 270 -2.20 5.34 7.15
C PRO A 270 -0.69 5.43 7.49
N ALA A 271 -0.16 6.61 7.80
CA ALA A 271 1.26 6.82 8.01
C ALA A 271 1.76 6.39 9.41
N SER A 272 0.90 6.46 10.44
CA SER A 272 1.30 6.20 11.83
C SER A 272 1.94 4.84 12.05
N ASP A 273 1.45 3.79 11.36
CA ASP A 273 1.91 2.41 11.56
C ASP A 273 3.41 2.25 11.24
N GLU A 274 3.94 3.04 10.30
CA GLU A 274 5.37 3.07 10.00
C GLU A 274 6.19 3.60 11.19
N SER A 275 5.78 4.71 11.80
CA SER A 275 6.48 5.29 12.95
C SER A 275 6.38 4.43 14.20
N VAL A 276 5.22 3.81 14.44
CA VAL A 276 5.01 2.89 15.57
C VAL A 276 5.90 1.67 15.44
N LEU A 277 6.08 1.14 14.22
CA LEU A 277 6.99 0.02 13.99
C LEU A 277 8.46 0.43 14.22
N LEU A 278 8.87 1.61 13.76
CA LEU A 278 10.22 2.12 14.04
C LEU A 278 10.47 2.33 15.54
N GLU A 279 9.45 2.75 16.29
CA GLU A 279 9.51 2.91 17.75
C GLU A 279 9.63 1.55 18.46
N GLU A 280 8.87 0.53 18.02
CA GLU A 280 8.98 -0.84 18.56
C GLU A 280 10.39 -1.41 18.39
N PHE A 281 11.09 -1.05 17.30
CA PHE A 281 12.43 -1.51 16.96
C PHE A 281 13.49 -0.41 17.04
N GLU A 282 13.32 0.60 17.90
CA GLU A 282 14.22 1.76 17.96
C GLU A 282 15.65 1.41 18.36
N GLY A 283 15.84 0.37 19.17
CA GLY A 283 17.15 -0.12 19.63
C GLY A 283 17.78 -1.07 18.62
N LEU A 284 18.69 -0.55 17.79
CA LEU A 284 19.28 -1.31 16.70
C LEU A 284 20.43 -2.18 17.18
N LYS A 285 20.36 -3.48 16.85
CA LYS A 285 21.42 -4.45 17.17
C LYS A 285 21.69 -5.34 15.96
N VAL A 286 22.96 -5.68 15.73
CA VAL A 286 23.39 -6.70 14.76
C VAL A 286 24.36 -7.62 15.46
N ASP A 287 24.10 -8.94 15.40
CA ASP A 287 24.90 -9.98 16.06
C ASP A 287 25.16 -9.73 17.56
N GLY A 288 24.21 -9.07 18.22
CA GLY A 288 24.29 -8.71 19.65
C GLY A 288 25.01 -7.38 19.93
N GLU A 289 25.67 -6.78 18.95
CA GLU A 289 26.32 -5.47 19.07
C GLU A 289 25.31 -4.34 18.84
N SER A 290 25.36 -3.32 19.71
CA SER A 290 24.51 -2.14 19.60
C SER A 290 25.01 -1.22 18.48
N LEU A 291 24.13 -0.90 17.52
CA LEU A 291 24.38 0.10 16.48
C LEU A 291 23.85 1.50 16.85
N GLY A 292 23.40 1.66 18.09
CA GLY A 292 22.70 2.85 18.59
C GLY A 292 21.19 2.74 18.45
N SER A 293 20.51 3.88 18.53
CA SER A 293 19.05 3.95 18.42
C SER A 293 18.58 4.89 17.31
N ILE A 294 17.31 4.75 16.95
CA ILE A 294 16.58 5.71 16.14
C ILE A 294 15.79 6.59 17.12
N ALA A 295 15.95 7.91 17.05
CA ALA A 295 15.13 8.81 17.83
C ALA A 295 13.78 9.02 17.11
N ILE A 296 12.69 8.58 17.74
CA ILE A 296 11.32 8.76 17.24
C ILE A 296 10.62 9.83 18.09
N LEU A 297 10.11 10.88 17.44
CA LEU A 297 9.40 11.97 18.11
C LEU A 297 7.97 12.09 17.57
N GLN A 298 6.99 11.79 18.41
CA GLN A 298 5.62 12.20 18.15
C GLN A 298 5.47 13.69 18.45
N THR A 299 5.21 14.51 17.44
CA THR A 299 5.08 15.97 17.57
C THR A 299 3.63 16.39 17.78
N GLU A 300 3.45 17.65 18.13
CA GLU A 300 2.17 18.32 18.36
C GLU A 300 1.36 18.56 17.07
N ASP A 301 2.05 18.73 15.94
CA ASP A 301 1.48 18.87 14.59
C ASP A 301 2.51 18.54 13.50
N GLU A 302 2.10 18.57 12.23
CA GLU A 302 2.97 18.33 11.08
C GLU A 302 3.99 19.44 10.79
N ILE A 303 3.77 20.67 11.25
CA ILE A 303 4.72 21.79 11.11
C ILE A 303 5.93 21.53 12.01
N ALA A 304 5.68 21.14 13.27
CA ALA A 304 6.70 20.70 14.21
C ALA A 304 7.43 19.45 13.70
N ALA A 305 6.70 18.49 13.11
CA ALA A 305 7.31 17.26 12.55
C ALA A 305 8.38 17.58 11.50
N ILE A 306 8.03 18.33 10.45
CA ILE A 306 8.95 18.64 9.36
C ILE A 306 10.09 19.57 9.82
N SER A 307 9.79 20.54 10.68
CA SER A 307 10.79 21.48 11.21
C SER A 307 11.84 20.76 12.06
N SER A 308 11.40 19.79 12.88
CA SER A 308 12.32 18.96 13.68
C SER A 308 13.19 18.05 12.80
N VAL A 309 12.61 17.46 11.76
CA VAL A 309 13.35 16.64 10.78
C VAL A 309 14.43 17.45 10.07
N ILE A 310 14.11 18.68 9.67
CA ILE A 310 15.09 19.60 9.08
C ILE A 310 16.23 19.87 10.08
N GLY A 311 15.91 20.19 11.34
CA GLY A 311 16.90 20.39 12.39
C GLY A 311 17.82 19.18 12.58
N ALA A 312 17.26 17.97 12.62
CA ALA A 312 18.02 16.73 12.71
C ALA A 312 18.91 16.47 11.49
N ALA A 313 18.43 16.76 10.27
CA ALA A 313 19.22 16.58 9.05
C ALA A 313 20.47 17.49 9.00
N LEU A 314 20.39 18.69 9.59
CA LEU A 314 21.53 19.62 9.71
C LEU A 314 22.65 19.07 10.62
N THR A 315 22.34 18.18 11.57
CA THR A 315 23.35 17.51 12.42
C THR A 315 24.01 16.30 11.75
N GLY A 316 23.56 15.94 10.54
CA GLY A 316 24.08 14.79 9.80
C GLY A 316 23.33 13.48 10.01
N ALA A 317 22.24 13.48 10.78
CA ALA A 317 21.33 12.35 10.84
C ALA A 317 20.60 12.19 9.51
N ARG A 318 20.42 10.95 9.04
CA ARG A 318 19.38 10.66 8.05
C ARG A 318 18.04 10.79 8.77
N ALA A 319 17.29 11.83 8.41
CA ALA A 319 16.06 12.22 9.08
C ALA A 319 14.87 12.16 8.10
N SER A 320 13.72 11.71 8.60
CA SER A 320 12.49 11.65 7.80
C SER A 320 11.23 11.92 8.60
N THR A 321 10.15 12.24 7.89
CA THR A 321 8.79 12.20 8.44
C THR A 321 7.92 11.25 7.62
N ALA A 322 6.78 10.87 8.17
CA ALA A 322 5.74 10.10 7.50
C ALA A 322 4.40 10.81 7.69
N THR A 323 3.67 11.04 6.59
CA THR A 323 2.43 11.82 6.62
C THR A 323 1.45 11.41 5.50
N SER A 324 0.31 12.10 5.43
CA SER A 324 -0.70 11.99 4.37
C SER A 324 -1.20 13.38 3.95
N GLY A 325 -2.21 13.45 3.06
CA GLY A 325 -2.62 14.66 2.34
C GLY A 325 -2.76 15.94 3.19
N PRO A 326 -3.55 15.90 4.29
CA PRO A 326 -3.69 17.04 5.18
C PRO A 326 -2.37 17.48 5.81
N GLY A 327 -1.59 16.53 6.32
CA GLY A 327 -0.33 16.81 6.98
C GLY A 327 0.74 17.33 6.02
N PHE A 328 0.85 16.74 4.83
CA PHE A 328 1.74 17.25 3.78
C PHE A 328 1.41 18.70 3.41
N SER A 329 0.12 19.08 3.41
CA SER A 329 -0.29 20.47 3.16
C SER A 329 0.25 21.45 4.20
N LEU A 330 0.36 21.04 5.46
CA LEU A 330 0.94 21.84 6.54
C LEU A 330 2.46 21.92 6.45
N MET A 331 3.12 20.90 5.89
CA MET A 331 4.58 20.86 5.75
C MET A 331 5.15 21.76 4.65
N VAL A 332 4.30 22.29 3.77
CA VAL A 332 4.69 22.94 2.51
C VAL A 332 5.64 24.14 2.69
N GLU A 333 5.46 24.94 3.74
CA GLU A 333 6.34 26.08 4.02
C GLU A 333 7.77 25.61 4.35
N ALA A 334 7.89 24.71 5.32
CA ALA A 334 9.17 24.15 5.75
C ALA A 334 9.84 23.30 4.65
N LEU A 335 9.06 22.63 3.79
CA LEU A 335 9.58 21.98 2.59
C LEU A 335 10.31 22.98 1.68
N GLY A 336 9.76 24.20 1.52
CA GLY A 336 10.41 25.30 0.81
C GLY A 336 11.73 25.71 1.45
N TRP A 337 11.74 25.84 2.77
CA TRP A 337 12.95 26.15 3.53
C TRP A 337 14.04 25.08 3.35
N ALA A 338 13.68 23.79 3.40
CA ALA A 338 14.61 22.68 3.18
C ALA A 338 15.19 22.68 1.76
N GLY A 339 14.34 22.92 0.75
CA GLY A 339 14.77 23.05 -0.64
C GLY A 339 15.73 24.21 -0.88
N LYS A 340 15.45 25.37 -0.28
CA LYS A 340 16.28 26.56 -0.35
C LYS A 340 17.65 26.38 0.31
N ASN A 341 17.70 25.65 1.43
CA ASN A 341 18.90 25.47 2.24
C ASN A 341 19.68 24.18 1.91
N ASP A 342 19.38 23.52 0.80
CA ASP A 342 20.02 22.27 0.36
C ASP A 342 20.02 21.18 1.46
N VAL A 343 18.90 21.04 2.18
CA VAL A 343 18.76 20.11 3.31
C VAL A 343 18.21 18.77 2.84
N PRO A 344 18.94 17.65 3.04
CA PRO A 344 18.50 16.33 2.60
C PRO A 344 17.52 15.72 3.61
N ILE A 345 16.23 15.78 3.27
CA ILE A 345 15.15 15.17 4.07
C ILE A 345 14.32 14.23 3.21
N VAL A 346 13.77 13.19 3.83
CA VAL A 346 12.83 12.27 3.19
C VAL A 346 11.44 12.45 3.81
N ILE A 347 10.44 12.67 2.98
CA ILE A 347 9.03 12.70 3.38
C ILE A 347 8.37 11.47 2.77
N THR A 348 8.01 10.49 3.61
CA THR A 348 7.15 9.39 3.16
C THR A 348 5.71 9.89 3.12
N TYR A 349 5.16 9.99 1.92
CA TYR A 349 3.85 10.55 1.65
C TYR A 349 2.86 9.44 1.28
N TYR A 350 2.10 8.99 2.27
CA TYR A 350 1.03 8.01 2.10
C TYR A 350 -0.27 8.67 1.62
N GLN A 351 -0.52 8.63 0.32
CA GLN A 351 -1.72 9.22 -0.29
C GLN A 351 -2.99 8.46 0.12
N ARG A 352 -4.00 9.23 0.54
CA ARG A 352 -5.34 8.72 0.91
C ARG A 352 -6.42 9.55 0.23
N GLY A 353 -7.69 9.16 0.35
CA GLY A 353 -8.79 9.91 -0.26
C GLY A 353 -8.87 11.35 0.26
N GLY A 354 -8.61 12.34 -0.61
CA GLY A 354 -8.90 13.75 -0.38
C GLY A 354 -10.16 14.22 -1.13
N PRO A 355 -10.45 15.54 -1.18
CA PRO A 355 -9.73 16.65 -0.55
C PRO A 355 -10.05 16.81 0.95
N SER A 356 -9.32 17.70 1.65
CA SER A 356 -9.47 17.94 3.09
C SER A 356 -9.31 16.62 3.88
N THR A 357 -10.14 16.35 4.90
CA THR A 357 -10.16 15.05 5.59
C THR A 357 -10.44 13.89 4.63
N GLY A 358 -11.33 14.14 3.66
CA GLY A 358 -11.74 13.19 2.62
C GLY A 358 -12.19 11.84 3.17
N LEU A 359 -11.50 10.78 2.75
CA LEU A 359 -11.73 9.39 3.14
C LEU A 359 -10.47 8.82 3.82
N PRO A 360 -10.29 9.03 5.14
CA PRO A 360 -9.04 8.72 5.86
C PRO A 360 -8.58 7.26 5.77
N THR A 361 -9.50 6.33 5.54
CA THR A 361 -9.24 4.88 5.51
C THR A 361 -9.23 4.29 4.10
N ARG A 362 -9.25 5.16 3.07
CA ARG A 362 -9.37 4.81 1.64
C ARG A 362 -8.19 5.36 0.84
N GLY A 363 -7.82 4.70 -0.25
CA GLY A 363 -6.67 5.09 -1.06
C GLY A 363 -7.00 6.08 -2.18
N SER A 364 -5.99 6.78 -2.67
CA SER A 364 -6.07 7.72 -3.78
C SER A 364 -4.68 7.93 -4.38
N GLN A 365 -4.63 8.39 -5.61
CA GLN A 365 -3.43 8.89 -6.30
C GLN A 365 -3.60 10.38 -6.68
N SER A 366 -4.37 11.14 -5.90
CA SER A 366 -4.83 12.50 -6.22
C SER A 366 -3.85 13.62 -5.86
N ASP A 367 -2.69 13.31 -5.29
CA ASP A 367 -1.85 14.32 -4.66
C ASP A 367 -0.56 14.59 -5.44
N LEU A 368 -0.35 13.89 -6.56
CA LEU A 368 0.90 13.92 -7.33
C LEU A 368 1.26 15.31 -7.87
N LEU A 369 0.33 16.02 -8.52
CA LEU A 369 0.60 17.39 -9.01
C LEU A 369 0.85 18.34 -7.85
N PHE A 370 0.17 18.16 -6.72
CA PHE A 370 0.42 18.96 -5.54
C PHE A 370 1.84 18.70 -5.00
N SER A 371 2.27 17.44 -4.91
CA SER A 371 3.66 17.11 -4.53
C SER A 371 4.70 17.73 -5.47
N LEU A 372 4.42 17.75 -6.78
CA LEU A 372 5.33 18.33 -7.77
C LEU A 372 5.51 19.84 -7.59
N PHE A 373 4.41 20.56 -7.35
CA PHE A 373 4.37 22.02 -7.26
C PHE A 373 4.23 22.56 -5.83
N ALA A 374 4.46 21.73 -4.82
CA ALA A 374 4.34 22.14 -3.43
C ALA A 374 5.36 23.22 -3.09
N SER A 375 4.86 24.25 -2.39
CA SER A 375 5.59 25.42 -1.88
C SER A 375 5.73 26.57 -2.87
N HIS A 376 5.99 27.76 -2.33
CA HIS A 376 6.18 28.98 -3.11
C HIS A 376 7.63 29.09 -3.59
N GLY A 377 7.84 29.71 -4.76
CA GLY A 377 9.14 29.74 -5.43
C GLY A 377 9.54 28.38 -6.04
N GLU A 378 10.68 28.31 -6.71
CA GLU A 378 11.18 27.09 -7.34
C GLU A 378 12.41 26.56 -6.62
N PHE A 379 12.43 25.25 -6.40
CA PHE A 379 13.57 24.53 -5.88
C PHE A 379 13.47 23.07 -6.34
N PRO A 380 14.61 22.38 -6.43
CA PRO A 380 14.61 20.99 -6.85
C PRO A 380 14.07 20.09 -5.74
N ARG A 381 13.23 19.12 -6.12
CA ARG A 381 12.75 18.03 -5.25
C ARG A 381 12.57 16.77 -6.08
N ILE A 382 12.99 15.64 -5.52
CA ILE A 382 12.81 14.34 -6.17
C ILE A 382 11.49 13.73 -5.70
N ILE A 383 10.75 13.13 -6.63
CA ILE A 383 9.51 12.41 -6.35
C ILE A 383 9.65 10.98 -6.87
N LEU A 384 9.64 10.04 -5.92
CA LEU A 384 9.74 8.60 -6.16
C LEU A 384 8.43 7.95 -5.72
N SER A 385 7.93 6.95 -6.44
CA SER A 385 6.73 6.20 -6.06
C SER A 385 6.91 4.70 -6.24
N SER A 386 6.56 3.96 -5.19
CA SER A 386 6.70 2.51 -5.15
C SER A 386 5.48 1.81 -5.74
N GLY A 387 5.71 0.81 -6.60
CA GLY A 387 4.66 0.04 -7.24
C GLY A 387 4.21 -1.22 -6.51
N ASP A 388 5.06 -1.77 -5.63
CA ASP A 388 4.78 -2.93 -4.78
C ASP A 388 5.61 -2.88 -3.50
N HIS A 389 5.46 -3.89 -2.62
CA HIS A 389 6.13 -3.94 -1.33
C HIS A 389 7.65 -4.04 -1.42
N LEU A 390 8.17 -4.73 -2.45
CA LEU A 390 9.62 -4.88 -2.62
C LEU A 390 10.23 -3.56 -3.11
N GLU A 391 9.56 -2.87 -4.04
CA GLU A 391 9.91 -1.49 -4.41
C GLU A 391 9.81 -0.56 -3.20
N ALA A 392 8.80 -0.68 -2.34
CA ALA A 392 8.66 0.14 -1.14
C ALA A 392 9.87 0.03 -0.19
N PHE A 393 10.38 -1.18 0.01
CA PHE A 393 11.60 -1.43 0.79
C PHE A 393 12.83 -0.76 0.16
N TYR A 394 13.10 -1.02 -1.13
CA TYR A 394 14.29 -0.48 -1.82
C TYR A 394 14.20 1.03 -2.05
N ASP A 395 13.01 1.57 -2.31
CA ASP A 395 12.78 2.99 -2.51
C ASP A 395 12.98 3.80 -1.23
N ALA A 396 12.63 3.23 -0.06
CA ALA A 396 12.87 3.88 1.22
C ALA A 396 14.38 4.06 1.48
N ILE A 397 15.20 3.08 1.08
CA ILE A 397 16.66 3.17 1.17
C ILE A 397 17.19 4.21 0.18
N GLU A 398 16.76 4.12 -1.07
CA GLU A 398 17.25 4.96 -2.15
C GLU A 398 16.80 6.42 -1.96
N ALA A 399 15.66 6.67 -1.33
CA ALA A 399 15.22 8.02 -0.99
C ALA A 399 16.26 8.77 -0.15
N TYR A 400 16.91 8.13 0.81
CA TYR A 400 17.99 8.78 1.58
C TYR A 400 19.26 8.98 0.77
N ASN A 401 19.63 8.01 -0.07
CA ASN A 401 20.79 8.14 -0.96
C ASN A 401 20.61 9.33 -1.91
N LEU A 402 19.44 9.42 -2.55
CA LEU A 402 19.07 10.53 -3.43
C LEU A 402 19.05 11.86 -2.67
N ALA A 403 18.45 11.89 -1.47
CA ALA A 403 18.39 13.09 -0.64
C ALA A 403 19.79 13.62 -0.32
N GLU A 404 20.68 12.79 0.20
CA GLU A 404 22.02 13.19 0.61
C GLU A 404 22.96 13.47 -0.56
N ARG A 405 22.92 12.65 -1.62
CA ARG A 405 23.75 12.84 -2.81
C ARG A 405 23.45 14.15 -3.52
N TYR A 406 22.17 14.45 -3.71
CA TYR A 406 21.73 15.65 -4.44
C TYR A 406 21.35 16.83 -3.53
N GLN A 407 21.45 16.65 -2.21
CA GLN A 407 21.20 17.67 -1.18
C GLN A 407 19.87 18.40 -1.39
N MET A 408 18.79 17.64 -1.53
CA MET A 408 17.46 18.19 -1.75
C MET A 408 16.38 17.30 -1.09
N PRO A 409 15.17 17.83 -0.85
CA PRO A 409 14.07 17.01 -0.36
C PRO A 409 13.71 15.89 -1.34
N VAL A 410 13.41 14.72 -0.78
CA VAL A 410 12.84 13.58 -1.51
C VAL A 410 11.46 13.27 -0.95
N ILE A 411 10.46 13.20 -1.82
CA ILE A 411 9.10 12.78 -1.50
C ILE A 411 8.96 11.33 -1.99
N HIS A 412 8.81 10.40 -1.07
CA HIS A 412 8.57 8.99 -1.34
C HIS A 412 7.08 8.70 -1.23
N MET A 413 6.42 8.51 -2.37
CA MET A 413 4.97 8.38 -2.48
C MET A 413 4.51 6.93 -2.54
N LEU A 414 3.58 6.59 -1.67
CA LEU A 414 2.81 5.34 -1.71
C LEU A 414 1.33 5.69 -1.53
N ASP A 415 0.42 4.90 -2.07
CA ASP A 415 -0.99 5.04 -1.73
C ASP A 415 -1.37 4.13 -0.55
N LYS A 416 -2.49 4.44 0.11
CA LYS A 416 -3.01 3.66 1.25
C LYS A 416 -3.22 2.19 0.93
N PHE A 417 -3.45 1.81 -0.33
CA PHE A 417 -3.64 0.40 -0.67
C PHE A 417 -2.33 -0.36 -0.48
N LEU A 418 -1.24 0.15 -1.06
CA LEU A 418 0.07 -0.45 -0.87
C LEU A 418 0.50 -0.43 0.60
N ALA A 419 0.24 0.67 1.31
CA ALA A 419 0.57 0.81 2.73
C ALA A 419 -0.05 -0.32 3.59
N ASN A 420 -1.35 -0.57 3.44
CA ASN A 420 -2.10 -1.46 4.33
C ASN A 420 -2.20 -2.91 3.83
N MET A 421 -1.95 -3.18 2.55
CA MET A 421 -1.97 -4.55 2.04
C MET A 421 -0.85 -5.35 2.70
N VAL A 422 -1.14 -6.58 3.13
CA VAL A 422 -0.14 -7.54 3.58
C VAL A 422 0.18 -8.48 2.43
N ALA A 423 1.46 -8.66 2.13
CA ALA A 423 1.93 -9.54 1.07
C ALA A 423 2.98 -10.52 1.58
N SER A 424 3.07 -11.67 0.92
CA SER A 424 4.29 -12.49 0.93
C SER A 424 5.30 -11.88 -0.04
N ILE A 425 6.39 -11.35 0.49
CA ILE A 425 7.42 -10.61 -0.22
C ILE A 425 8.68 -11.49 -0.24
N PRO A 426 9.32 -11.72 -1.40
CA PRO A 426 10.62 -12.36 -1.43
C PRO A 426 11.58 -11.63 -0.48
N PHE A 427 12.39 -12.39 0.26
CA PHE A 427 13.37 -11.76 1.16
C PHE A 427 14.27 -10.81 0.35
N PRO A 428 14.38 -9.52 0.72
CA PRO A 428 15.18 -8.57 -0.05
C PRO A 428 16.65 -8.98 -0.04
N ASP A 429 17.30 -8.98 -1.21
CA ASP A 429 18.76 -8.99 -1.25
C ASP A 429 19.27 -7.65 -0.74
N TRP A 430 19.80 -7.65 0.49
CA TRP A 430 20.41 -6.48 1.09
C TRP A 430 21.93 -6.42 0.91
N GLY A 431 22.57 -7.47 0.40
CA GLY A 431 24.03 -7.53 0.26
C GLY A 431 24.56 -6.58 -0.81
N SER A 432 23.70 -6.22 -1.77
CA SER A 432 23.99 -5.27 -2.84
C SER A 432 23.68 -3.81 -2.49
N ILE A 433 23.08 -3.54 -1.31
CA ILE A 433 22.70 -2.20 -0.89
C ILE A 433 23.93 -1.37 -0.56
N LYS A 434 23.98 -0.14 -1.10
CA LYS A 434 25.01 0.85 -0.81
C LYS A 434 24.41 2.08 -0.16
N ILE A 435 25.05 2.55 0.91
CA ILE A 435 24.71 3.79 1.60
C ILE A 435 25.56 4.92 1.00
N ASP A 436 24.93 5.81 0.26
CA ASP A 436 25.56 7.01 -0.31
C ASP A 436 25.29 8.22 0.58
N ARG A 437 26.30 8.66 1.33
CA ARG A 437 26.23 9.85 2.20
C ARG A 437 26.47 11.17 1.45
N GLY A 438 26.66 11.12 0.13
CA GLY A 438 27.05 12.27 -0.67
C GLY A 438 28.33 12.93 -0.16
N LYS A 439 28.40 14.26 -0.31
CA LYS A 439 29.53 15.08 0.16
C LYS A 439 29.37 15.59 1.60
N THR A 440 28.81 14.76 2.48
CA THR A 440 28.60 15.13 3.90
C THR A 440 29.92 15.09 4.67
N LEU A 441 30.22 16.17 5.41
CA LEU A 441 31.42 16.27 6.24
C LEU A 441 31.05 16.23 7.73
N PHE A 442 31.40 15.14 8.40
CA PHE A 442 31.26 15.00 9.86
C PHE A 442 32.33 15.73 10.65
N LYS A 443 33.45 16.03 10.01
CA LYS A 443 34.55 16.84 10.54
C LYS A 443 34.98 17.82 9.45
N ALA A 444 35.14 19.08 9.80
CA ALA A 444 35.55 20.14 8.90
C ALA A 444 36.52 21.10 9.61
N PRO A 445 37.38 21.82 8.87
CA PRO A 445 38.24 22.84 9.46
C PRO A 445 37.44 23.88 10.25
N PRO A 446 37.94 24.33 11.42
CA PRO A 446 37.24 25.31 12.23
C PRO A 446 37.18 26.68 11.56
N GLY A 447 36.06 27.39 11.74
CA GLY A 447 35.85 28.74 11.25
C GLY A 447 34.75 28.86 10.20
N PRO A 448 34.53 30.07 9.65
CA PRO A 448 33.50 30.32 8.65
C PRO A 448 33.67 29.42 7.41
N PHE A 449 32.60 28.71 7.04
CA PHE A 449 32.59 27.81 5.90
C PHE A 449 31.59 28.29 4.85
N LYS A 450 32.00 28.29 3.58
CA LYS A 450 31.11 28.56 2.45
C LYS A 450 30.19 27.36 2.23
N ARG A 451 29.04 27.34 2.89
CA ARG A 451 28.06 26.25 2.73
C ARG A 451 27.47 26.21 1.32
N PHE A 452 27.42 27.37 0.65
CA PHE A 452 26.68 27.57 -0.59
C PHE A 452 27.53 28.18 -1.71
N PRO A 453 28.72 27.62 -2.04
CA PRO A 453 29.59 28.17 -3.07
C PRO A 453 28.86 28.30 -4.42
N ARG A 454 29.06 29.42 -5.10
CA ARG A 454 28.30 29.82 -6.30
C ARG A 454 28.51 28.88 -7.50
N ASP A 455 29.69 28.29 -7.60
CA ASP A 455 30.15 27.46 -8.72
C ASP A 455 29.97 25.95 -8.49
N GLN A 456 29.54 25.52 -7.30
CA GLN A 456 29.40 24.10 -6.96
C GLN A 456 27.97 23.78 -6.50
N PRO A 457 27.08 23.33 -7.41
CA PRO A 457 25.72 22.93 -7.07
C PRO A 457 25.61 21.85 -6.00
N LEU A 458 26.52 20.87 -6.03
CA LEU A 458 26.67 19.83 -5.02
C LEU A 458 27.97 20.09 -4.26
N ALA A 459 27.92 21.06 -3.35
CA ALA A 459 29.04 21.46 -2.50
C ALA A 459 29.29 20.45 -1.36
N GLU A 460 30.42 20.57 -0.67
CA GLU A 460 30.61 19.87 0.60
C GLU A 460 29.63 20.40 1.65
N ARG A 461 29.07 19.49 2.45
CA ARG A 461 28.04 19.79 3.45
C ARG A 461 28.54 19.46 4.85
N PRO A 462 29.16 20.41 5.57
CA PRO A 462 29.49 20.21 6.99
C PRO A 462 28.23 20.12 7.84
N VAL A 463 28.23 19.15 8.75
CA VAL A 463 27.17 19.01 9.74
C VAL A 463 27.35 20.02 10.88
N LEU A 464 26.27 20.39 11.56
CA LEU A 464 26.36 21.16 12.80
C LEU A 464 27.21 20.41 13.83
N GLY A 465 28.20 21.08 14.41
CA GLY A 465 29.17 20.47 15.32
C GLY A 465 30.40 19.84 14.65
N SER A 466 30.53 19.90 13.32
CA SER A 466 31.71 19.38 12.59
C SER A 466 33.02 20.17 12.82
N GLY A 467 32.93 21.37 13.41
CA GLY A 467 34.02 22.34 13.55
C GLY A 467 33.81 23.58 12.67
N ALA A 468 33.24 23.40 11.48
CA ALA A 468 32.86 24.51 10.60
C ALA A 468 31.69 25.33 11.19
N ILE A 469 31.73 26.65 10.98
CA ILE A 469 30.64 27.57 11.27
C ILE A 469 29.88 27.81 9.97
N THR A 470 28.59 27.47 9.97
CA THR A 470 27.69 27.65 8.82
C THR A 470 26.43 28.39 9.25
N TRP A 471 25.82 29.11 8.31
CA TRP A 471 24.59 29.85 8.51
C TRP A 471 23.51 29.33 7.56
N TYR A 472 22.29 29.24 8.06
CA TYR A 472 21.11 28.82 7.31
C TYR A 472 20.01 29.84 7.57
N THR A 473 19.29 30.22 6.52
CA THR A 473 18.25 31.27 6.59
C THR A 473 17.13 30.98 5.58
N GLY A 474 15.95 31.54 5.77
CA GLY A 474 14.84 31.45 4.80
C GLY A 474 15.04 32.39 3.60
N ASP A 475 15.58 33.59 3.85
CA ASP A 475 15.88 34.62 2.85
C ASP A 475 16.91 34.14 1.83
N GLU A 476 17.00 34.80 0.67
CA GLU A 476 18.14 34.55 -0.23
C GLU A 476 19.46 34.86 0.48
N ASN A 477 20.51 34.12 0.14
CA ASN A 477 21.78 34.18 0.85
C ASN A 477 23.02 34.29 -0.06
N ASP A 478 24.14 34.67 0.53
CA ASP A 478 25.47 34.62 -0.08
C ASP A 478 26.11 33.21 0.03
N GLU A 479 27.39 33.06 -0.33
CA GLU A 479 28.08 31.75 -0.27
C GLU A 479 28.25 31.17 1.14
N PHE A 480 28.20 32.02 2.18
CA PHE A 480 28.35 31.62 3.58
C PHE A 480 27.01 31.26 4.22
N GLY A 481 25.91 31.84 3.72
CA GLY A 481 24.56 31.68 4.27
C GLY A 481 23.98 32.93 4.92
N HIS A 482 24.62 34.09 4.77
CA HIS A 482 24.08 35.37 5.24
C HIS A 482 23.10 35.95 4.25
N ILE A 483 22.13 36.74 4.72
CA ILE A 483 21.09 37.36 3.89
C ILE A 483 21.74 38.26 2.82
N ASP A 484 21.33 38.09 1.57
CA ASP A 484 21.80 38.88 0.44
C ASP A 484 20.69 39.08 -0.60
N GLU A 485 20.30 40.35 -0.80
CA GLU A 485 19.25 40.78 -1.73
C GLU A 485 19.81 41.25 -3.08
N ASP A 486 21.13 41.18 -3.30
CA ASP A 486 21.76 41.62 -4.54
C ASP A 486 21.25 40.79 -5.74
N PRO A 487 20.81 41.44 -6.84
CA PRO A 487 20.24 40.76 -7.98
C PRO A 487 21.24 39.85 -8.73
N VAL A 488 22.54 40.17 -8.70
CA VAL A 488 23.58 39.31 -9.30
C VAL A 488 23.78 38.06 -8.45
N ASN A 489 23.80 38.21 -7.12
CA ASN A 489 23.83 37.07 -6.20
C ASN A 489 22.60 36.18 -6.38
N ARG A 490 21.40 36.77 -6.41
CA ARG A 490 20.13 36.05 -6.58
C ARG A 490 20.14 35.19 -7.85
N LEU A 491 20.56 35.74 -8.99
CA LEU A 491 20.63 35.00 -10.26
C LEU A 491 21.50 33.74 -10.10
N VAL A 492 22.71 33.90 -9.57
CA VAL A 492 23.68 32.80 -9.45
C VAL A 492 23.22 31.74 -8.46
N MET A 493 22.71 32.16 -7.29
CA MET A 493 22.31 31.25 -6.22
C MET A 493 21.05 30.45 -6.58
N TYR A 494 20.12 31.06 -7.30
CA TYR A 494 18.92 30.39 -7.79
C TYR A 494 19.24 29.34 -8.85
N GLU A 495 20.03 29.70 -9.86
CA GLU A 495 20.50 28.75 -10.87
C GLU A 495 21.32 27.61 -10.25
N ARG A 496 22.16 27.91 -9.24
CA ARG A 496 22.95 26.90 -8.52
C ARG A 496 22.04 25.82 -7.94
N ARG A 497 20.95 26.21 -7.27
CA ARG A 497 20.00 25.24 -6.69
C ARG A 497 19.36 24.40 -7.80
N TRP A 498 18.93 25.01 -8.90
CA TRP A 498 18.27 24.28 -9.98
C TRP A 498 19.19 23.30 -10.71
N LYS A 499 20.47 23.64 -10.92
CA LYS A 499 21.47 22.76 -11.53
C LYS A 499 21.59 21.39 -10.83
N LYS A 500 21.23 21.28 -9.55
CA LYS A 500 21.17 19.99 -8.85
C LYS A 500 20.13 19.04 -9.47
N MET A 501 18.99 19.55 -9.94
CA MET A 501 17.98 18.77 -10.65
C MET A 501 18.49 18.28 -12.00
N GLU A 502 19.20 19.13 -12.75
CA GLU A 502 19.82 18.75 -14.03
C GLU A 502 20.88 17.66 -13.84
N ILE A 503 21.67 17.74 -12.77
CA ILE A 503 22.63 16.71 -12.40
C ILE A 503 21.91 15.40 -12.06
N ALA A 504 20.84 15.45 -11.25
CA ALA A 504 20.05 14.29 -10.90
C ALA A 504 19.41 13.63 -12.13
N ASP A 505 18.83 14.41 -13.05
CA ASP A 505 18.24 13.90 -14.30
C ASP A 505 19.26 13.18 -15.18
N ARG A 506 20.52 13.65 -15.19
CA ARG A 506 21.61 13.02 -15.94
C ARG A 506 22.17 11.77 -15.27
N GLU A 507 22.34 11.80 -13.95
CA GLU A 507 23.06 10.76 -13.21
C GLU A 507 22.19 9.58 -12.76
N ILE A 508 20.89 9.82 -12.48
CA ILE A 508 20.00 8.74 -12.04
C ILE A 508 19.64 7.86 -13.26
N PRO A 509 19.98 6.56 -13.23
CA PRO A 509 19.74 5.66 -14.37
C PRO A 509 18.27 5.63 -14.79
N GLU A 510 18.00 5.71 -16.09
CA GLU A 510 16.62 5.68 -16.61
C GLU A 510 15.90 4.37 -16.28
N ASP A 511 16.59 3.22 -16.31
CA ASP A 511 16.00 1.90 -15.98
C ASP A 511 15.60 1.76 -14.51
N PHE A 512 16.16 2.60 -13.62
CA PHE A 512 15.69 2.72 -12.24
C PHE A 512 14.40 3.53 -12.16
N ARG A 513 14.29 4.60 -12.98
CA ARG A 513 13.21 5.59 -12.95
C ARG A 513 11.93 5.15 -13.66
N VAL A 514 12.05 4.29 -14.67
CA VAL A 514 10.92 3.78 -15.45
C VAL A 514 11.19 2.35 -15.90
N LYS A 515 10.16 1.49 -15.85
CA LYS A 515 10.29 0.08 -16.25
C LYS A 515 9.19 -0.35 -17.20
N TYR A 516 9.60 -0.99 -18.30
CA TYR A 516 8.70 -1.57 -19.29
C TYR A 516 8.48 -3.06 -19.02
N TYR A 517 7.24 -3.51 -19.09
CA TYR A 517 6.83 -4.90 -18.92
C TYR A 517 5.97 -5.32 -20.12
N GLY A 518 6.25 -6.48 -20.72
CA GLY A 518 5.52 -6.99 -21.89
C GLY A 518 6.44 -7.29 -23.08
N GLY A 519 5.87 -7.78 -24.17
CA GLY A 519 6.59 -8.03 -25.42
C GLY A 519 6.94 -6.73 -26.15
N GLU A 520 7.94 -6.78 -27.04
CA GLU A 520 8.29 -5.64 -27.90
C GLU A 520 7.24 -5.38 -29.00
N ASP A 521 6.45 -6.40 -29.31
CA ASP A 521 5.36 -6.44 -30.30
C ASP A 521 3.98 -6.13 -29.68
N ALA A 522 3.95 -5.45 -28.53
CA ALA A 522 2.70 -5.07 -27.88
C ALA A 522 1.89 -4.08 -28.74
N ASP A 523 0.58 -4.30 -28.86
CA ASP A 523 -0.32 -3.43 -29.61
C ASP A 523 -0.90 -2.29 -28.74
N VAL A 524 -0.94 -2.50 -27.43
CA VAL A 524 -1.52 -1.58 -26.44
C VAL A 524 -0.50 -1.32 -25.34
N LEU A 525 -0.32 -0.05 -24.98
CA LEU A 525 0.53 0.36 -23.85
C LEU A 525 -0.33 0.91 -22.72
N LEU A 526 -0.24 0.27 -21.56
CA LEU A 526 -0.75 0.82 -20.31
C LEU A 526 0.37 1.66 -19.67
N VAL A 527 0.06 2.88 -19.24
CA VAL A 527 1.02 3.75 -18.52
C VAL A 527 0.43 4.06 -17.15
N GLY A 528 1.17 3.73 -16.09
CA GLY A 528 0.71 3.90 -14.72
C GLY A 528 1.87 4.03 -13.74
N TRP A 529 1.53 4.19 -12.47
CA TRP A 529 2.47 4.42 -11.38
C TRP A 529 1.86 3.96 -10.05
N GLY A 530 2.69 3.83 -9.01
CA GLY A 530 2.24 3.38 -7.69
C GLY A 530 1.59 1.99 -7.75
N SER A 531 0.61 1.74 -6.87
CA SER A 531 -0.05 0.42 -6.73
C SER A 531 -0.73 -0.11 -7.99
N VAL A 532 -0.93 0.72 -9.03
CA VAL A 532 -1.43 0.30 -10.37
C VAL A 532 -0.55 -0.80 -10.97
N LYS A 533 0.75 -0.84 -10.64
CA LYS A 533 1.67 -1.91 -11.06
C LYS A 533 1.12 -3.29 -10.74
N ILE A 534 0.58 -3.50 -9.53
CA ILE A 534 0.13 -4.80 -9.04
C ILE A 534 -0.94 -5.42 -9.96
N PRO A 535 -2.09 -4.77 -10.25
CA PRO A 535 -3.06 -5.30 -11.21
C PRO A 535 -2.58 -5.23 -12.67
N ALA A 536 -1.77 -4.24 -13.06
CA ALA A 536 -1.35 -4.08 -14.46
C ALA A 536 -0.48 -5.23 -14.97
N LEU A 537 0.41 -5.76 -14.13
CA LEU A 537 1.30 -6.87 -14.52
C LEU A 537 0.53 -8.16 -14.84
N GLU A 538 -0.50 -8.51 -14.08
CA GLU A 538 -1.35 -9.66 -14.44
C GLU A 538 -2.38 -9.30 -15.52
N ALA A 539 -2.78 -8.02 -15.63
CA ALA A 539 -3.70 -7.60 -16.69
C ALA A 539 -3.12 -7.84 -18.08
N ILE A 540 -1.83 -7.54 -18.30
CA ILE A 540 -1.18 -7.82 -19.60
C ILE A 540 -1.11 -9.33 -19.90
N GLU A 541 -0.98 -10.19 -18.88
CA GLU A 541 -1.06 -11.65 -19.03
C GLU A 541 -2.46 -12.09 -19.47
N ARG A 542 -3.51 -11.61 -18.78
CA ARG A 542 -4.93 -11.95 -19.07
C ARG A 542 -5.44 -11.36 -20.38
N LEU A 543 -4.94 -10.19 -20.78
CA LEU A 543 -5.27 -9.58 -22.07
C LEU A 543 -4.72 -10.42 -23.23
N ARG A 544 -3.50 -10.95 -23.09
CA ARG A 544 -2.90 -11.86 -24.08
C ARG A 544 -3.72 -13.13 -24.27
N GLU A 545 -4.23 -13.71 -23.18
CA GLU A 545 -5.16 -14.86 -23.25
C GLU A 545 -6.47 -14.53 -23.99
N LYS A 546 -6.86 -13.26 -24.02
CA LYS A 546 -8.03 -12.75 -24.74
C LYS A 546 -7.68 -12.18 -26.13
N GLY A 547 -6.47 -12.45 -26.64
CA GLY A 547 -6.02 -12.04 -27.97
C GLY A 547 -5.62 -10.57 -28.10
N VAL A 548 -5.34 -9.88 -26.99
CA VAL A 548 -4.85 -8.49 -26.99
C VAL A 548 -3.41 -8.48 -26.49
N SER A 549 -2.45 -8.17 -27.37
CA SER A 549 -1.04 -7.98 -26.99
C SER A 549 -0.89 -6.63 -26.29
N ALA A 550 -0.49 -6.64 -25.02
CA ALA A 550 -0.39 -5.44 -24.20
C ALA A 550 0.93 -5.38 -23.43
N ALA A 551 1.39 -4.16 -23.16
CA ALA A 551 2.54 -3.86 -22.31
C ALA A 551 2.17 -2.83 -21.23
N TYR A 552 3.01 -2.73 -20.20
CA TYR A 552 2.87 -1.79 -19.10
C TYR A 552 4.17 -0.99 -18.90
N LEU A 553 4.05 0.34 -18.88
CA LEU A 553 5.11 1.27 -18.52
C LEU A 553 4.86 1.78 -17.09
N HIS A 554 5.67 1.30 -16.15
CA HIS A 554 5.66 1.71 -14.75
C HIS A 554 6.53 2.95 -14.55
N LEU A 555 5.91 4.08 -14.23
CA LEU A 555 6.62 5.30 -13.85
C LEU A 555 6.95 5.23 -12.35
N ARG A 556 8.23 5.03 -12.03
CA ARG A 556 8.72 4.95 -10.64
C ARG A 556 9.23 6.28 -10.13
N MET A 557 9.89 7.09 -10.96
CA MET A 557 10.31 8.46 -10.61
C MET A 557 9.54 9.49 -11.45
N LEU A 558 8.82 10.38 -10.76
CA LEU A 558 7.94 11.38 -11.37
C LEU A 558 8.61 12.76 -11.46
N SER A 559 9.68 12.98 -10.69
CA SER A 559 10.55 14.16 -10.78
C SER A 559 11.98 13.77 -10.36
N PRO A 560 13.01 13.90 -11.22
CA PRO A 560 12.93 14.22 -12.65
C PRO A 560 12.40 13.03 -13.47
N LEU A 561 11.35 13.26 -14.25
CA LEU A 561 10.80 12.25 -15.16
C LEU A 561 11.87 11.89 -16.23
N PRO A 562 12.14 10.59 -16.51
CA PRO A 562 13.07 10.17 -17.56
C PRO A 562 12.48 10.39 -18.97
N LYS A 563 12.32 11.66 -19.36
CA LYS A 563 11.55 12.09 -20.55
C LYS A 563 12.03 11.48 -21.85
N ARG A 564 13.34 11.24 -22.00
CA ARG A 564 13.93 10.59 -23.19
C ARG A 564 13.42 9.17 -23.34
N ARG A 565 13.57 8.35 -22.29
CA ARG A 565 13.10 6.96 -22.26
C ARG A 565 11.59 6.86 -22.40
N VAL A 566 10.84 7.72 -21.71
CA VAL A 566 9.37 7.74 -21.79
C VAL A 566 8.93 8.09 -23.22
N SER A 567 9.52 9.12 -23.84
CA SER A 567 9.22 9.49 -25.23
C SER A 567 9.57 8.38 -26.23
N GLU A 568 10.72 7.71 -26.03
CA GLU A 568 11.14 6.58 -26.84
C GLU A 568 10.09 5.47 -26.82
N VAL A 569 9.64 5.05 -25.62
CA VAL A 569 8.62 4.00 -25.49
C VAL A 569 7.28 4.46 -26.09
N LEU A 570 6.82 5.67 -25.78
CA LEU A 570 5.54 6.20 -26.28
C LEU A 570 5.50 6.26 -27.81
N SER A 571 6.62 6.61 -28.46
CA SER A 571 6.71 6.72 -29.92
C SER A 571 6.50 5.39 -30.68
N ARG A 572 6.61 4.25 -29.98
CA ARG A 572 6.39 2.92 -30.56
C ARG A 572 4.90 2.59 -30.74
N PHE A 573 4.02 3.33 -30.07
CA PHE A 573 2.59 3.07 -30.06
C PHE A 573 1.82 4.21 -30.71
N LYS A 574 0.68 3.89 -31.35
CA LYS A 574 -0.25 4.92 -31.80
C LYS A 574 -0.91 5.61 -30.59
N PRO A 575 -1.18 6.93 -30.62
CA PRO A 575 -1.76 7.64 -29.47
C PRO A 575 -3.07 7.04 -28.92
N GLU A 576 -3.92 6.48 -29.78
CA GLU A 576 -5.17 5.81 -29.41
C GLU A 576 -4.96 4.43 -28.75
N ARG A 577 -3.73 3.91 -28.74
CA ARG A 577 -3.33 2.64 -28.11
C ARG A 577 -2.54 2.82 -26.82
N VAL A 578 -2.28 4.06 -26.41
CA VAL A 578 -1.65 4.38 -25.13
C VAL A 578 -2.71 4.81 -24.13
N ILE A 579 -2.84 4.06 -23.03
CA ILE A 579 -3.88 4.20 -22.02
C ILE A 579 -3.25 4.59 -20.69
N ALA A 580 -3.58 5.78 -20.17
CA ALA A 580 -3.21 6.16 -18.81
C ALA A 580 -4.10 5.41 -17.81
N VAL A 581 -3.50 4.78 -16.80
CA VAL A 581 -4.19 4.02 -15.75
C VAL A 581 -3.84 4.62 -14.39
N GLU A 582 -4.81 5.26 -13.73
CA GLU A 582 -4.57 6.00 -12.48
C GLU A 582 -5.76 5.96 -11.51
N ALA A 583 -5.47 5.95 -10.21
CA ALA A 583 -6.46 6.03 -9.14
C ALA A 583 -6.76 7.50 -8.74
N ASN A 584 -6.98 8.37 -9.72
CA ASN A 584 -7.42 9.76 -9.53
C ASN A 584 -8.33 10.24 -10.68
N TYR A 585 -8.98 11.38 -10.50
CA TYR A 585 -9.93 11.91 -11.49
C TYR A 585 -9.26 12.57 -12.71
N LEU A 586 -8.08 13.16 -12.55
CA LEU A 586 -7.48 14.04 -13.57
C LEU A 586 -6.51 13.33 -14.53
N GLY A 587 -6.06 12.12 -14.19
CA GLY A 587 -4.92 11.49 -14.84
C GLY A 587 -3.65 12.31 -14.58
N GLN A 588 -3.30 12.53 -13.31
CA GLN A 588 -2.23 13.45 -12.92
C GLN A 588 -0.86 13.07 -13.48
N ALA A 589 -0.50 11.78 -13.47
CA ALA A 589 0.74 11.32 -14.08
C ALA A 589 0.72 11.50 -15.60
N SER A 590 -0.43 11.28 -16.25
CA SER A 590 -0.60 11.57 -17.69
C SER A 590 -0.37 13.05 -18.01
N LYS A 591 -0.75 13.96 -17.09
CA LYS A 591 -0.42 15.40 -17.21
C LYS A 591 1.08 15.67 -17.09
N ILE A 592 1.77 15.06 -16.13
CA ILE A 592 3.23 15.19 -15.99
C ILE A 592 3.94 14.71 -17.25
N VAL A 593 3.59 13.51 -17.74
CA VAL A 593 4.17 13.00 -18.98
C VAL A 593 3.88 13.94 -20.16
N THR A 594 2.68 14.51 -20.24
CA THR A 594 2.34 15.51 -21.27
C THR A 594 3.22 16.75 -21.16
N MET A 595 3.43 17.30 -19.95
CA MET A 595 4.26 18.49 -19.72
C MET A 595 5.72 18.25 -20.12
N GLU A 596 6.26 17.06 -19.84
CA GLU A 596 7.68 16.74 -20.03
C GLU A 596 8.03 16.22 -21.43
N THR A 597 7.06 15.64 -22.16
CA THR A 597 7.29 14.96 -23.45
C THR A 597 6.48 15.53 -24.62
N GLY A 598 5.44 16.32 -24.34
CA GLY A 598 4.46 16.76 -25.33
C GLY A 598 3.46 15.67 -25.78
N PHE A 599 3.58 14.43 -25.28
CA PHE A 599 2.64 13.36 -25.62
C PHE A 599 1.30 13.55 -24.91
N VAL A 600 0.22 13.73 -25.68
CA VAL A 600 -1.14 13.90 -25.15
C VAL A 600 -1.88 12.57 -25.11
N PHE A 601 -2.23 12.12 -23.90
CA PHE A 601 -3.04 10.92 -23.70
C PHE A 601 -4.48 11.14 -24.17
N ARG A 602 -4.96 10.26 -25.05
CA ARG A 602 -6.37 10.23 -25.52
C ARG A 602 -7.22 9.24 -24.74
N LYS A 603 -6.61 8.19 -24.20
CA LYS A 603 -7.29 7.07 -23.54
C LYS A 603 -6.95 7.03 -22.05
N HIS A 604 -7.97 6.86 -21.21
CA HIS A 604 -7.82 6.83 -19.77
C HIS A 604 -8.68 5.73 -19.14
N ILE A 605 -8.10 5.00 -18.19
CA ILE A 605 -8.80 4.15 -17.23
C ILE A 605 -8.55 4.73 -15.86
N LEU A 606 -9.59 5.27 -15.23
CA LEU A 606 -9.47 6.04 -14.00
C LEU A 606 -10.35 5.48 -12.89
N LYS A 607 -9.92 5.62 -11.65
CA LYS A 607 -10.72 5.24 -10.47
C LYS A 607 -10.56 6.28 -9.36
N TRP A 608 -11.66 6.70 -8.74
CA TRP A 608 -11.61 7.66 -7.62
C TRP A 608 -12.64 7.34 -6.53
N THR A 609 -13.06 6.07 -6.44
CA THR A 609 -14.03 5.62 -5.43
C THR A 609 -13.41 5.42 -4.04
N GLY A 610 -12.09 5.53 -3.91
CA GLY A 610 -11.37 5.17 -2.69
C GLY A 610 -11.08 3.67 -2.54
N ARG A 611 -11.44 2.85 -3.54
CA ARG A 611 -11.18 1.41 -3.62
C ARG A 611 -9.99 1.12 -4.55
N PRO A 612 -9.23 0.03 -4.34
CA PRO A 612 -8.13 -0.32 -5.22
C PRO A 612 -8.64 -0.63 -6.63
N ILE A 613 -7.81 -0.45 -7.64
CA ILE A 613 -8.09 -0.94 -8.99
C ILE A 613 -7.99 -2.47 -8.96
N TYR A 614 -9.11 -3.16 -9.14
CA TYR A 614 -9.11 -4.62 -9.18
C TYR A 614 -8.75 -5.11 -10.59
N LEU A 615 -8.10 -6.28 -10.66
CA LEU A 615 -7.58 -6.82 -11.91
C LEU A 615 -8.67 -7.03 -12.98
N HIS A 616 -9.82 -7.61 -12.60
CA HIS A 616 -10.91 -7.88 -13.53
C HIS A 616 -11.45 -6.60 -14.19
N GLU A 617 -11.66 -5.53 -13.40
CA GLU A 617 -12.12 -4.25 -13.93
C GLU A 617 -11.10 -3.60 -14.86
N LEU A 618 -9.80 -3.71 -14.54
CA LEU A 618 -8.74 -3.18 -15.40
C LEU A 618 -8.72 -3.90 -16.75
N VAL A 619 -8.78 -5.24 -16.73
CA VAL A 619 -8.84 -6.05 -17.96
C VAL A 619 -10.07 -5.68 -18.79
N GLU A 620 -11.24 -5.58 -18.16
CA GLU A 620 -12.49 -5.20 -18.83
C GLU A 620 -12.41 -3.78 -19.40
N GLY A 621 -11.87 -2.82 -18.64
CA GLY A 621 -11.69 -1.45 -19.09
C GLY A 621 -10.76 -1.33 -20.29
N VAL A 622 -9.67 -2.10 -20.34
CA VAL A 622 -8.78 -2.15 -21.51
C VAL A 622 -9.51 -2.74 -22.71
N LEU A 623 -10.22 -3.85 -22.53
CA LEU A 623 -10.99 -4.47 -23.62
C LEU A 623 -12.08 -3.55 -24.17
N ASP A 624 -12.75 -2.79 -23.29
CA ASP A 624 -13.77 -1.82 -23.68
C ASP A 624 -13.18 -0.66 -24.50
N ILE A 625 -12.02 -0.12 -24.11
CA ILE A 625 -11.31 0.89 -24.92
C ILE A 625 -10.89 0.29 -26.27
N VAL A 626 -10.32 -0.91 -26.28
CA VAL A 626 -9.79 -1.55 -27.49
C VAL A 626 -10.90 -1.93 -28.48
N LYS A 627 -12.03 -2.45 -27.98
CA LYS A 627 -13.13 -2.94 -28.82
C LYS A 627 -14.15 -1.86 -29.18
N ASN A 628 -14.50 -1.00 -28.21
CA ASN A 628 -15.58 -0.02 -28.36
C ASN A 628 -15.05 1.41 -28.57
N GLY A 629 -13.72 1.61 -28.55
CA GLY A 629 -13.11 2.89 -28.87
C GLY A 629 -13.34 3.99 -27.83
N ARG A 630 -13.75 3.66 -26.59
CA ARG A 630 -14.00 4.65 -25.54
C ARG A 630 -12.75 5.47 -25.23
N ASP A 631 -12.92 6.75 -24.94
CA ASP A 631 -11.80 7.64 -24.55
C ASP A 631 -11.51 7.57 -23.05
N ARG A 632 -12.53 7.31 -22.24
CA ARG A 632 -12.43 7.26 -20.79
C ARG A 632 -13.31 6.15 -20.24
N VAL A 633 -12.70 5.26 -19.46
CA VAL A 633 -13.39 4.26 -18.64
C VAL A 633 -13.20 4.63 -17.18
N VAL A 634 -14.30 4.60 -16.41
CA VAL A 634 -14.29 4.87 -14.98
C VAL A 634 -14.59 3.57 -14.24
N LEU A 635 -13.63 3.10 -13.46
CA LEU A 635 -13.77 1.90 -12.65
C LEU A 635 -14.53 2.21 -11.36
N SER A 636 -15.35 1.27 -10.89
CA SER A 636 -16.29 1.54 -9.80
C SER A 636 -16.49 0.39 -8.81
N TYR A 637 -15.88 -0.78 -9.02
CA TYR A 637 -16.05 -1.93 -8.14
C TYR A 637 -15.48 -1.68 -6.75
N GLY A 638 -16.10 -2.32 -5.77
CA GLY A 638 -15.79 -2.20 -4.36
C GLY A 638 -16.95 -1.57 -3.61
N LYS A 639 -17.34 -2.22 -2.52
CA LYS A 639 -18.53 -1.86 -1.74
C LYS A 639 -18.21 -0.96 -0.56
#